data_AF-A0AA39GG13-F1
#
_entry.id   AF-A0AA39GG13-F1
#
_cell.length_a   1.000
_cell.length_b   1.000
_cell.length_c   1.000
_cell.angle_alpha   90.00
_cell.angle_beta   90.00
_cell.angle_gamma   90.00
#
_symmetry.space_group_name_H-M   'P 1'
#
loop_
_entity.id
_entity.type
_entity.pdbx_description
1 polymer ?
#
loop_
_entity_poly.entity_id
_entity_poly.type
_entity_poly.pdbx_seq_one_letter_code
_entity_poly.pdbx_strand_id
1 'polypeptide(L)'
;MEIDYLVLDERSPTSFLFYIVADVGPGGSSRPVAVAFRQGDIRDYHGSTRIKRVLKDTQRLTRLFSDAANRARVNAEIALASKWYRSDRQAGEELSPSQRPEIDDYPQPPLYRYKEESEILAGLQPRPGLVWDADQREFPFISTCLLLGLLSDYSQNATRLCDIQLQPLTTIFSGGCFEYGMVAIDITRLEKITYGIVAFPVLYMAEVSHHNPYSWDRIEDPWPAREPDIVLRPHRPRVMLGVDQFLNDYHYGQQYADNPEARALRAHAVVRNDILDYIWPLKASHEPESDKEGEEETSIGATISSMAKYLWARQSTPQDQQTSAALHRREREVKAARQAHVNKAVDDILALTMHNTTLDNATIEKFKKLCEFQYFLRKRLLEVPDRLGPSLASGHLLRIAYKGYTHLNWVLFSNITYEAIAAGIATEELRDALALSLCIDGLSGDFGALAAALDDASCRIDEVYLLQQPKNESDKPSAAFYARWLKTENQSMNRKTRIYPACAFSSPLRTQTWLPSSSAPPHTSPNSLSPVHVFIRRQASTYNRKHSESEFVDRRWFLGDALLSAERFVIGFISYLSCAHFSEKAFLRFSCGPTSLATYDSGELAVGPIATEPFTQLIAEAEVEAQKYDRDNPQITNTQAILSALSQGRTLMVGDWILLLHCSTHYGAMPRPYQTVPDETNIVRYSFIRVKSSIPAPPSPLGEGESVVDSVEIMGSLKNFLLDQSPSLDIARAEDLLGRTDEVLQKQGFQTLPPGMKSIDTMSYTKSLRILEAMLRAN
;
A
#
# COMPACT_ATOMS: atom_id res chain seq x y z
N MET A 1 54.97 -1.03 10.03
CA MET A 1 53.53 -0.74 10.06
C MET A 1 53.40 0.70 10.48
N GLU A 2 52.80 1.51 9.61
CA GLU A 2 52.35 2.85 9.99
C GLU A 2 51.04 2.70 10.77
N ILE A 3 50.78 3.62 11.70
CA ILE A 3 49.53 3.69 12.45
C ILE A 3 48.79 4.89 11.92
N ASP A 4 47.65 4.66 11.29
CA ASP A 4 46.80 5.70 10.71
C ASP A 4 45.36 5.55 11.20
N TYR A 5 44.65 6.68 11.27
CA TYR A 5 43.20 6.71 11.50
C TYR A 5 42.47 6.65 10.15
N LEU A 6 41.96 5.47 9.80
CA LEU A 6 41.45 5.16 8.47
C LEU A 6 40.00 4.70 8.50
N VAL A 7 39.33 4.80 7.35
CA VAL A 7 38.02 4.16 7.11
C VAL A 7 38.26 2.66 6.91
N LEU A 8 37.71 1.84 7.80
CA LEU A 8 37.80 0.38 7.74
C LEU A 8 36.67 -0.24 6.91
N ASP A 9 35.48 0.36 6.98
CA ASP A 9 34.30 -0.10 6.24
C ASP A 9 33.36 1.08 5.98
N GLU A 10 32.60 0.99 4.90
CA GLU A 10 31.58 1.96 4.50
C GLU A 10 30.27 1.25 4.19
N ARG A 11 29.19 1.64 4.88
CA ARG A 11 27.88 0.98 4.77
C ARG A 11 26.77 1.97 4.43
N SER A 12 25.81 1.50 3.65
CA SER A 12 24.50 2.15 3.53
C SER A 12 23.75 2.09 4.87
N PRO A 13 22.88 3.07 5.17
CA PRO A 13 21.90 2.96 6.24
C PRO A 13 21.17 1.62 6.21
N THR A 14 20.85 1.10 7.39
CA THR A 14 20.13 -0.17 7.56
C THR A 14 18.66 -0.03 7.20
N SER A 15 18.07 1.08 7.65
CA SER A 15 16.63 1.32 7.61
C SER A 15 16.33 2.47 6.63
N PHE A 16 15.08 2.62 6.20
CA PHE A 16 14.68 3.70 5.30
C PHE A 16 13.27 4.21 5.61
N LEU A 17 13.11 5.53 5.59
CA LEU A 17 11.81 6.19 5.54
C LEU A 17 11.33 6.29 4.09
N PHE A 18 10.12 5.80 3.82
CA PHE A 18 9.48 5.92 2.51
C PHE A 18 8.36 6.95 2.57
N TYR A 19 8.49 8.00 1.77
CA TYR A 19 7.50 9.05 1.61
C TYR A 19 6.80 8.90 0.26
N ILE A 20 5.48 8.75 0.28
CA ILE A 20 4.65 8.92 -0.91
C ILE A 20 4.14 10.36 -0.89
N VAL A 21 4.43 11.14 -1.94
CA VAL A 21 4.12 12.57 -1.98
C VAL A 21 3.29 12.94 -3.20
N ALA A 22 2.53 14.03 -3.09
CA ALA A 22 1.81 14.63 -4.21
C ALA A 22 1.70 16.15 -4.05
N ASP A 23 1.46 16.89 -5.14
CA ASP A 23 1.21 18.34 -5.17
C ASP A 23 -0.20 18.69 -4.65
N VAL A 24 -0.45 18.33 -3.40
CA VAL A 24 -1.75 18.50 -2.72
C VAL A 24 -1.74 19.63 -1.69
N GLY A 25 -0.56 20.15 -1.35
CA GLY A 25 -0.39 21.22 -0.37
C GLY A 25 -0.78 22.61 -0.88
N PRO A 26 -0.73 23.63 0.02
CA PRO A 26 -1.00 25.01 -0.32
C PRO A 26 -0.15 25.51 -1.48
N GLY A 27 -0.75 26.24 -2.43
CA GLY A 27 -0.03 26.75 -3.61
C GLY A 27 0.49 25.66 -4.56
N GLY A 28 0.05 24.41 -4.41
CA GLY A 28 0.54 23.28 -5.21
C GLY A 28 1.88 22.72 -4.72
N SER A 29 2.29 23.04 -3.49
CA SER A 29 3.49 22.45 -2.89
C SER A 29 3.29 20.95 -2.62
N SER A 30 4.35 20.16 -2.76
CA SER A 30 4.28 18.73 -2.47
C SER A 30 4.10 18.46 -0.97
N ARG A 31 3.29 17.46 -0.64
CA ARG A 31 3.03 16.99 0.73
C ARG A 31 2.96 15.46 0.77
N PRO A 32 3.36 14.83 1.89
CA PRO A 32 3.17 13.40 2.09
C PRO A 32 1.69 13.02 2.10
N VAL A 33 1.38 11.88 1.48
CA VAL A 33 0.06 11.23 1.49
C VAL A 33 0.14 9.80 2.04
N ALA A 34 1.34 9.28 2.24
CA ALA A 34 1.62 8.15 3.13
C ALA A 34 3.10 8.17 3.53
N VAL A 35 3.41 7.72 4.73
CA VAL A 35 4.80 7.58 5.22
C VAL A 35 4.95 6.22 5.89
N ALA A 36 6.06 5.54 5.65
CA ALA A 36 6.39 4.29 6.33
C ALA A 36 7.87 4.25 6.69
N PHE A 37 8.18 3.84 7.92
CA PHE A 37 9.52 3.43 8.31
C PHE A 37 9.68 1.94 8.00
N ARG A 38 10.76 1.61 7.29
CA ARG A 38 11.16 0.23 7.02
C ARG A 38 12.47 -0.06 7.75
N GLN A 39 12.38 -0.90 8.77
CA GLN A 39 13.51 -1.38 9.54
C GLN A 39 14.39 -2.33 8.71
N GLY A 40 15.70 -2.12 8.79
CA GLY A 40 16.70 -3.02 8.23
C GLY A 40 16.91 -4.26 9.08
N ASP A 41 17.26 -5.38 8.44
CA ASP A 41 17.73 -6.57 9.15
C ASP A 41 19.19 -6.35 9.56
N ILE A 42 19.49 -6.43 10.85
CA ILE A 42 20.86 -6.30 11.37
C ILE A 42 21.79 -7.40 10.86
N ARG A 43 21.23 -8.53 10.41
CA ARG A 43 21.96 -9.64 9.79
C ARG A 43 22.37 -9.32 8.35
N ASP A 44 21.89 -8.23 7.76
CA ASP A 44 22.41 -7.70 6.50
C ASP A 44 23.74 -6.97 6.75
N TYR A 45 24.77 -7.76 7.03
CA TYR A 45 26.12 -7.25 7.23
C TYR A 45 26.76 -6.79 5.90
N HIS A 46 26.35 -7.40 4.78
CA HIS A 46 26.77 -6.95 3.45
C HIS A 46 26.05 -5.65 3.10
N GLY A 47 26.80 -4.55 3.00
CA GLY A 47 26.27 -3.25 2.53
C GLY A 47 25.53 -3.37 1.18
N SER A 48 25.92 -4.34 0.35
CA SER A 48 25.25 -4.61 -0.92
C SER A 48 23.83 -5.15 -0.80
N THR A 49 23.50 -5.87 0.27
CA THR A 49 22.14 -6.36 0.52
C THR A 49 21.22 -5.21 0.89
N ARG A 50 21.69 -4.28 1.73
CA ARG A 50 20.92 -3.08 2.13
C ARG A 50 20.54 -2.23 0.92
N ILE A 51 21.49 -2.00 0.02
CA ILE A 51 21.28 -1.25 -1.23
C ILE A 51 20.30 -1.99 -2.15
N LYS A 52 20.50 -3.30 -2.39
CA LYS A 52 19.58 -4.09 -3.22
C LYS A 52 18.15 -4.04 -2.71
N ARG A 53 17.96 -4.05 -1.39
CA ARG A 53 16.63 -3.96 -0.77
C ARG A 53 15.96 -2.61 -1.04
N VAL A 54 16.62 -1.48 -0.76
CA VAL A 54 16.01 -0.16 -1.02
C VAL A 54 15.70 0.06 -2.49
N LEU A 55 16.56 -0.38 -3.41
CA LEU A 55 16.31 -0.28 -4.86
C LEU A 55 15.09 -1.10 -5.26
N LYS A 56 14.95 -2.29 -4.70
CA LYS A 56 13.85 -3.20 -4.98
C LYS A 56 12.52 -2.71 -4.43
N ASP A 57 12.51 -2.21 -3.22
CA ASP A 57 11.32 -1.63 -2.59
C ASP A 57 10.87 -0.38 -3.37
N THR A 58 11.83 0.48 -3.73
CA THR A 58 11.56 1.67 -4.57
C THR A 58 10.99 1.26 -5.93
N GLN A 59 11.60 0.29 -6.62
CA GLN A 59 11.14 -0.20 -7.92
C GLN A 59 9.76 -0.86 -7.85
N ARG A 60 9.47 -1.59 -6.77
CA ARG A 60 8.17 -2.21 -6.55
C ARG A 60 7.09 -1.16 -6.35
N LEU A 61 7.36 -0.14 -5.54
CA LEU A 61 6.45 0.97 -5.27
C LEU A 61 6.18 1.79 -6.53
N THR A 62 7.22 2.16 -7.30
CA THR A 62 7.02 2.92 -8.55
C THR A 62 6.14 2.13 -9.53
N ARG A 63 6.33 0.81 -9.64
CA ARG A 63 5.46 -0.07 -10.44
C ARG A 63 4.02 -0.05 -9.95
N LEU A 64 3.79 -0.29 -8.65
CA LEU A 64 2.44 -0.30 -8.06
C LEU A 64 1.66 0.99 -8.34
N PHE A 65 2.29 2.15 -8.14
CA PHE A 65 1.64 3.44 -8.36
C PHE A 65 1.48 3.81 -9.86
N SER A 66 2.34 3.29 -10.73
CA SER A 66 2.24 3.51 -12.19
C SER A 66 1.20 2.62 -12.88
N ASP A 67 0.83 1.50 -12.24
CA ASP A 67 -0.06 0.48 -12.79
C ASP A 67 -1.47 1.05 -13.05
N ALA A 68 -1.99 0.80 -14.25
CA ALA A 68 -3.28 1.31 -14.69
C ALA A 68 -4.45 0.86 -13.78
N ALA A 69 -4.39 -0.35 -13.24
CA ALA A 69 -5.43 -0.92 -12.38
C ALA A 69 -5.56 -0.22 -11.01
N ASN A 70 -4.57 0.58 -10.64
CA ASN A 70 -4.58 1.33 -9.37
C ASN A 70 -4.94 2.81 -9.58
N ARG A 71 -4.87 3.34 -10.81
CA ARG A 71 -4.93 4.79 -11.09
C ARG A 71 -6.18 5.47 -10.57
N ALA A 72 -7.35 4.88 -10.76
CA ALA A 72 -8.61 5.50 -10.34
C ALA A 72 -8.66 5.71 -8.82
N ARG A 73 -8.20 4.73 -8.04
CA ARG A 73 -8.15 4.80 -6.57
C ARG A 73 -7.10 5.77 -6.07
N VAL A 74 -5.89 5.74 -6.65
CA VAL A 74 -4.84 6.70 -6.30
C VAL A 74 -5.29 8.13 -6.59
N ASN A 75 -5.89 8.39 -7.76
CA ASN A 75 -6.41 9.72 -8.11
C ASN A 75 -7.54 10.17 -7.18
N ALA A 76 -8.39 9.26 -6.72
CA ALA A 76 -9.46 9.56 -5.78
C ALA A 76 -8.89 10.03 -4.43
N GLU A 77 -7.91 9.32 -3.88
CA GLU A 77 -7.26 9.73 -2.61
C GLU A 77 -6.40 10.98 -2.77
N ILE A 78 -5.69 11.19 -3.89
CA ILE A 78 -4.97 12.46 -4.17
C ILE A 78 -5.94 13.64 -4.19
N ALA A 79 -7.12 13.49 -4.80
CA ALA A 79 -8.12 14.55 -4.83
C ALA A 79 -8.63 14.87 -3.41
N LEU A 80 -8.93 13.86 -2.60
CA LEU A 80 -9.28 14.05 -1.19
C LEU A 80 -8.16 14.72 -0.39
N ALA A 81 -6.91 14.28 -0.59
CA ALA A 81 -5.75 14.86 0.05
C ALA A 81 -5.62 16.36 -0.28
N SER A 82 -5.88 16.75 -1.52
CA SER A 82 -5.88 18.16 -1.92
C SER A 82 -6.95 18.99 -1.20
N LYS A 83 -8.17 18.47 -1.03
CA LYS A 83 -9.22 19.13 -0.22
C LYS A 83 -8.80 19.23 1.24
N TRP A 84 -8.25 18.15 1.79
CA TRP A 84 -7.85 18.05 3.18
C TRP A 84 -6.74 19.03 3.54
N TYR A 85 -5.62 19.02 2.81
CA TYR A 85 -4.51 19.94 3.04
C TYR A 85 -4.88 21.42 2.86
N ARG A 86 -5.87 21.73 2.02
CA ARG A 86 -6.39 23.11 1.86
C ARG A 86 -7.33 23.53 2.99
N SER A 87 -8.20 22.64 3.45
CA SER A 87 -9.31 22.99 4.37
C SER A 87 -8.91 22.86 5.84
N ASP A 88 -8.24 21.77 6.22
CA ASP A 88 -8.02 21.43 7.62
C ASP A 88 -6.77 22.08 8.23
N ARG A 89 -5.76 22.40 7.40
CA ARG A 89 -4.49 23.00 7.86
C ARG A 89 -4.35 24.50 7.62
N GLN A 90 -5.30 25.12 6.92
CA GLN A 90 -5.39 26.59 6.91
C GLN A 90 -6.14 27.13 8.14
N ALA A 91 -6.90 26.29 8.85
CA ALA A 91 -7.68 26.67 10.03
C ALA A 91 -6.94 26.47 11.37
N GLY A 92 -5.80 25.77 11.40
CA GLY A 92 -4.99 25.55 12.59
C GLY A 92 -3.53 25.29 12.22
N GLU A 93 -2.63 26.04 12.86
CA GLU A 93 -1.17 26.09 12.68
C GLU A 93 -0.57 24.79 12.09
N GLU A 94 -0.01 24.87 10.88
CA GLU A 94 0.87 23.82 10.36
C GLU A 94 1.98 23.63 11.40
N LEU A 95 1.99 22.48 12.08
CA LEU A 95 2.90 22.20 13.20
C LEU A 95 4.31 22.69 12.87
N SER A 96 4.87 23.48 13.79
CA SER A 96 6.25 23.91 13.69
C SER A 96 7.16 22.69 13.50
N PRO A 97 8.28 22.78 12.78
CA PRO A 97 9.18 21.65 12.59
C PRO A 97 9.58 20.94 13.89
N SER A 98 9.70 21.69 15.00
CA SER A 98 10.00 21.16 16.34
C SER A 98 8.88 20.35 17.00
N GLN A 99 7.64 20.47 16.53
CA GLN A 99 6.49 19.71 17.04
C GLN A 99 6.17 18.47 16.19
N ARG A 100 6.89 18.29 15.07
CA ARG A 100 6.67 17.15 14.18
C ARG A 100 7.45 15.94 14.69
N PRO A 101 6.88 14.72 14.60
CA PRO A 101 7.56 13.51 15.03
C PRO A 101 8.80 13.27 14.17
N GLU A 102 9.89 12.87 14.81
CA GLU A 102 11.11 12.35 14.20
C GLU A 102 11.26 10.89 14.64
N ILE A 103 11.87 10.05 13.80
CA ILE A 103 12.14 8.66 14.16
C ILE A 103 13.40 8.61 15.02
N ASP A 104 13.36 7.81 16.08
CA ASP A 104 14.54 7.58 16.91
C ASP A 104 15.68 6.97 16.07
N ASP A 105 16.87 7.53 16.22
CA ASP A 105 18.06 7.07 15.50
C ASP A 105 18.75 5.95 16.30
N TYR A 106 18.67 4.71 15.81
CA TYR A 106 19.34 3.59 16.46
C TYR A 106 20.79 3.42 16.00
N PRO A 107 21.70 2.99 16.89
CA PRO A 107 23.08 2.76 16.54
C PRO A 107 23.22 1.70 15.44
N GLN A 108 24.17 1.93 14.54
CA GLN A 108 24.54 0.96 13.51
C GLN A 108 25.18 -0.28 14.16
N PRO A 109 25.00 -1.48 13.57
CA PRO A 109 25.65 -2.68 14.09
C PRO A 109 27.18 -2.51 14.09
N PRO A 110 27.90 -3.02 15.10
CA PRO A 110 29.34 -2.89 15.16
C PRO A 110 30.05 -3.63 14.00
N LEU A 111 31.32 -3.28 13.78
CA LEU A 111 32.16 -3.95 12.78
C LEU A 111 32.75 -5.24 13.36
N TYR A 112 32.39 -6.40 12.80
CA TYR A 112 32.80 -7.72 13.31
C TYR A 112 34.03 -8.30 12.63
N ARG A 113 34.78 -9.16 13.35
CA ARG A 113 35.89 -9.95 12.79
C ARG A 113 35.38 -11.11 11.94
N TYR A 114 35.95 -11.30 10.75
CA TYR A 114 35.51 -12.33 9.79
C TYR A 114 35.48 -13.76 10.38
N LYS A 115 36.43 -14.09 11.27
CA LYS A 115 36.50 -15.41 11.93
C LYS A 115 35.43 -15.62 13.01
N GLU A 116 34.93 -14.54 13.60
CA GLU A 116 33.87 -14.56 14.63
C GLU A 116 32.50 -14.25 14.03
N GLU A 117 32.46 -13.87 12.74
CA GLU A 117 31.28 -13.38 12.04
C GLU A 117 30.15 -14.41 12.02
N SER A 118 30.43 -15.69 11.74
CA SER A 118 29.38 -16.71 11.76
C SER A 118 28.84 -16.99 13.16
N GLU A 119 29.68 -16.93 14.19
CA GLU A 119 29.30 -17.19 15.58
C GLU A 119 28.51 -16.00 16.16
N ILE A 120 28.93 -14.78 15.86
CA ILE A 120 28.25 -13.56 16.27
C ILE A 120 26.93 -13.41 15.50
N LEU A 121 26.91 -13.62 14.18
CA LEU A 121 25.65 -13.58 13.41
C LEU A 121 24.66 -14.65 13.87
N ALA A 122 25.14 -15.83 14.31
CA ALA A 122 24.29 -16.85 14.90
C ALA A 122 23.75 -16.46 16.29
N GLY A 123 24.46 -15.59 17.03
CA GLY A 123 24.06 -15.05 18.32
C GLY A 123 23.23 -13.75 18.27
N LEU A 124 23.29 -13.01 17.16
CA LEU A 124 22.54 -11.77 16.98
C LEU A 124 21.04 -12.05 16.89
N GLN A 125 20.32 -11.61 17.92
CA GLN A 125 18.87 -11.62 17.91
C GLN A 125 18.35 -10.60 16.90
N PRO A 126 17.39 -10.97 16.04
CA PRO A 126 16.69 -9.99 15.21
C PRO A 126 16.21 -8.83 16.07
N ARG A 127 16.26 -7.60 15.53
CA ARG A 127 15.69 -6.45 16.22
C ARG A 127 14.22 -6.73 16.58
N PRO A 128 13.73 -6.21 17.71
CA PRO A 128 12.32 -6.32 18.02
C PRO A 128 11.49 -5.75 16.86
N GLY A 129 10.29 -6.30 16.68
CA GLY A 129 9.32 -5.75 15.75
C GLY A 129 8.94 -4.34 16.16
N LEU A 130 8.70 -3.47 15.18
CA LEU A 130 8.14 -2.15 15.42
C LEU A 130 6.71 -2.30 15.96
N VAL A 131 6.34 -1.44 16.91
CA VAL A 131 4.98 -1.40 17.45
C VAL A 131 4.01 -1.05 16.33
N TRP A 132 2.98 -1.86 16.14
CA TRP A 132 1.97 -1.54 15.16
C TRP A 132 1.06 -0.43 15.69
N ASP A 133 1.21 0.76 15.14
CA ASP A 133 0.30 1.85 15.41
C ASP A 133 -1.00 1.63 14.61
N ALA A 134 -2.05 1.19 15.32
CA ALA A 134 -3.38 0.97 14.79
C ALA A 134 -4.20 2.27 14.67
N ASP A 135 -3.59 3.43 14.94
CA ASP A 135 -4.23 4.72 14.75
C ASP A 135 -4.61 4.94 13.28
N GLN A 136 -5.54 5.87 13.13
CA GLN A 136 -6.21 6.13 11.88
C GLN A 136 -5.25 6.55 10.77
N ARG A 137 -5.49 6.01 9.56
CA ARG A 137 -4.74 6.36 8.35
C ARG A 137 -5.63 7.14 7.42
N GLU A 138 -5.18 8.34 7.06
CA GLU A 138 -5.92 9.33 6.28
C GLU A 138 -6.26 8.86 4.86
N PHE A 139 -5.35 8.12 4.24
CA PHE A 139 -5.42 7.67 2.85
C PHE A 139 -5.15 6.14 2.80
N PRO A 140 -6.15 5.31 3.12
CA PRO A 140 -5.95 3.89 3.38
C PRO A 140 -5.53 3.10 2.13
N PHE A 141 -5.95 3.47 0.91
CA PHE A 141 -5.54 2.78 -0.30
C PHE A 141 -4.06 3.04 -0.64
N ILE A 142 -3.62 4.31 -0.60
CA ILE A 142 -2.21 4.68 -0.82
C ILE A 142 -1.33 4.05 0.27
N SER A 143 -1.79 4.05 1.53
CA SER A 143 -1.09 3.39 2.64
C SER A 143 -0.99 1.87 2.43
N THR A 144 -2.06 1.24 1.92
CA THR A 144 -2.06 -0.18 1.54
C THR A 144 -1.07 -0.46 0.41
N CYS A 145 -1.00 0.41 -0.61
CA CYS A 145 -0.01 0.29 -1.69
C CYS A 145 1.42 0.39 -1.17
N LEU A 146 1.68 1.34 -0.26
CA LEU A 146 2.98 1.50 0.40
C LEU A 146 3.36 0.24 1.17
N LEU A 147 2.47 -0.24 2.02
CA LEU A 147 2.69 -1.45 2.83
C LEU A 147 2.96 -2.69 1.97
N LEU A 148 2.12 -2.95 0.96
CA LEU A 148 2.29 -4.10 0.05
C LEU A 148 3.57 -4.01 -0.80
N GLY A 149 4.00 -2.80 -1.14
CA GLY A 149 5.26 -2.57 -1.85
C GLY A 149 6.47 -2.94 -1.01
N LEU A 150 6.45 -2.57 0.28
CA LEU A 150 7.54 -2.83 1.23
C LEU A 150 7.55 -4.27 1.77
N LEU A 151 6.38 -4.92 1.88
CA LEU A 151 6.24 -6.30 2.36
C LEU A 151 6.54 -7.38 1.31
N SER A 152 6.89 -6.98 0.08
CA SER A 152 6.97 -7.90 -1.05
C SER A 152 7.88 -9.10 -0.76
N ASP A 153 7.28 -10.28 -0.79
CA ASP A 153 7.94 -11.55 -0.50
C ASP A 153 8.76 -11.99 -1.71
N TYR A 154 10.06 -11.76 -1.61
CA TYR A 154 11.04 -12.36 -2.52
C TYR A 154 11.91 -13.27 -1.68
N SER A 155 12.30 -14.43 -2.20
CA SER A 155 13.00 -15.52 -1.49
C SER A 155 14.30 -15.12 -0.76
N GLN A 156 14.78 -13.88 -0.90
CA GLN A 156 15.97 -13.33 -0.23
C GLN A 156 15.67 -12.10 0.67
N ASN A 157 14.43 -11.61 0.68
CA ASN A 157 14.01 -10.42 1.43
C ASN A 157 13.17 -10.84 2.64
N ALA A 158 13.83 -11.14 3.75
CA ALA A 158 13.21 -11.47 5.02
C ALA A 158 12.64 -10.24 5.76
N THR A 159 12.04 -9.26 5.05
CA THR A 159 11.32 -8.16 5.70
C THR A 159 10.14 -8.78 6.44
N ARG A 160 10.13 -8.79 7.77
CA ARG A 160 8.98 -9.25 8.56
C ARG A 160 7.87 -8.23 8.49
N LEU A 161 6.67 -8.65 8.87
CA LEU A 161 5.52 -7.76 8.87
C LEU A 161 5.70 -6.61 9.85
N CYS A 162 6.31 -6.90 11.01
CA CYS A 162 6.71 -5.93 12.02
C CYS A 162 7.99 -5.13 11.70
N ASP A 163 8.64 -5.35 10.55
CA ASP A 163 9.76 -4.49 10.12
C ASP A 163 9.26 -3.24 9.37
N ILE A 164 7.95 -3.08 9.21
CA ILE A 164 7.34 -1.89 8.60
C ILE A 164 6.36 -1.27 9.57
N GLN A 165 6.51 0.03 9.77
CA GLN A 165 5.60 0.83 10.57
C GLN A 165 5.14 2.03 9.77
N LEU A 166 3.83 2.19 9.62
CA LEU A 166 3.25 3.40 9.05
C LEU A 166 3.52 4.57 10.00
N GLN A 167 3.86 5.72 9.44
CA GLN A 167 4.24 6.92 10.18
C GLN A 167 3.26 8.06 9.90
N PRO A 168 3.09 9.01 10.83
CA PRO A 168 2.31 10.21 10.60
C PRO A 168 2.76 10.97 9.35
N LEU A 169 1.83 11.61 8.63
CA LEU A 169 2.15 12.41 7.42
C LEU A 169 3.06 13.62 7.70
N THR A 170 3.24 13.97 8.97
CA THR A 170 4.11 15.04 9.45
C THR A 170 5.54 14.61 9.75
N THR A 171 5.85 13.31 9.67
CA THR A 171 7.15 12.77 10.09
C THR A 171 8.30 13.43 9.34
N ILE A 172 9.23 14.01 10.08
CA ILE A 172 10.39 14.68 9.50
C ILE A 172 11.56 13.71 9.31
N PHE A 173 12.35 13.96 8.27
CA PHE A 173 13.64 13.32 8.07
C PHE A 173 14.75 14.24 8.57
N SER A 174 15.75 13.65 9.22
CA SER A 174 16.97 14.33 9.65
C SER A 174 18.16 13.72 8.95
N GLY A 175 18.91 14.55 8.20
CA GLY A 175 20.15 14.10 7.55
C GLY A 175 21.29 13.79 8.51
N GLY A 176 21.08 13.91 9.83
CA GLY A 176 22.04 13.54 10.86
C GLY A 176 21.90 12.10 11.37
N CYS A 177 20.93 11.33 10.86
CA CYS A 177 20.66 9.98 11.34
C CYS A 177 21.68 8.96 10.82
N PHE A 178 22.19 8.11 11.70
CA PHE A 178 23.08 7.00 11.36
C PHE A 178 22.30 5.78 10.87
N GLU A 179 21.08 5.59 11.35
CA GLU A 179 20.32 4.36 11.13
C GLU A 179 19.67 4.31 9.75
N TYR A 180 19.08 5.42 9.33
CA TYR A 180 18.14 5.44 8.22
C TYR A 180 18.39 6.51 7.18
N GLY A 181 18.15 6.13 5.93
CA GLY A 181 17.96 7.06 4.82
C GLY A 181 16.48 7.37 4.59
N MET A 182 16.18 8.08 3.52
CA MET A 182 14.83 8.24 3.01
C MET A 182 14.73 8.02 1.49
N VAL A 183 13.54 7.61 1.07
CA VAL A 183 13.10 7.55 -0.32
C VAL A 183 11.83 8.36 -0.44
N ALA A 184 11.72 9.19 -1.47
CA ALA A 184 10.48 9.86 -1.81
C ALA A 184 10.00 9.42 -3.20
N ILE A 185 8.70 9.16 -3.33
CA ILE A 185 8.04 8.80 -4.58
C ILE A 185 6.89 9.78 -4.81
N ASP A 186 6.99 10.54 -5.90
CA ASP A 186 5.99 11.53 -6.28
C ASP A 186 4.96 10.91 -7.22
N ILE A 187 3.72 10.88 -6.74
CA ILE A 187 2.56 10.32 -7.42
C ILE A 187 1.62 11.40 -7.98
N THR A 188 2.05 12.67 -8.03
CA THR A 188 1.27 13.78 -8.61
C THR A 188 0.80 13.46 -10.04
N ARG A 189 1.64 12.76 -10.82
CA ARG A 189 1.31 12.30 -12.17
C ARG A 189 1.59 10.80 -12.32
N LEU A 190 0.53 9.99 -12.29
CA LEU A 190 0.65 8.52 -12.30
C LEU A 190 1.27 7.94 -13.58
N GLU A 191 1.20 8.66 -14.70
CA GLU A 191 1.88 8.25 -15.94
C GLU A 191 3.39 8.54 -15.94
N LYS A 192 3.85 9.40 -15.02
CA LYS A 192 5.24 9.83 -14.91
C LYS A 192 5.64 9.92 -13.45
N ILE A 193 5.64 8.77 -12.77
CA ILE A 193 6.15 8.63 -11.41
C ILE A 193 7.61 9.05 -11.38
N THR A 194 7.96 9.90 -10.41
CA THR A 194 9.35 10.29 -10.13
C THR A 194 9.73 9.84 -8.73
N TYR A 195 11.02 9.65 -8.48
CA TYR A 195 11.51 9.21 -7.18
C TYR A 195 12.84 9.87 -6.83
N GLY A 196 13.24 9.81 -5.57
CA GLY A 196 14.56 10.26 -5.12
C GLY A 196 14.99 9.53 -3.88
N ILE A 197 16.29 9.33 -3.73
CA ILE A 197 16.92 8.68 -2.58
C ILE A 197 17.83 9.69 -1.88
N VAL A 198 17.74 9.76 -0.56
CA VAL A 198 18.68 10.47 0.31
C VAL A 198 19.16 9.50 1.37
N ALA A 199 20.39 9.04 1.24
CA ALA A 199 21.02 8.20 2.22
C ALA A 199 22.52 8.52 2.24
N PHE A 200 23.05 8.73 3.45
CA PHE A 200 24.45 9.06 3.64
C PHE A 200 25.18 7.82 4.15
N PRO A 201 26.34 7.48 3.58
CA PRO A 201 27.12 6.36 4.08
C PRO A 201 27.56 6.57 5.52
N VAL A 202 27.53 5.46 6.25
CA VAL A 202 28.07 5.31 7.59
C VAL A 202 29.48 4.74 7.44
N LEU A 203 30.46 5.45 7.97
CA LEU A 203 31.87 5.09 7.95
C LEU A 203 32.25 4.51 9.32
N TYR A 204 32.94 3.38 9.29
CA TYR A 204 33.56 2.78 10.47
C TYR A 204 35.04 3.17 10.45
N MET A 205 35.47 4.02 11.37
CA MET A 205 36.83 4.57 11.40
C MET A 205 37.58 4.10 12.65
N ALA A 206 38.84 3.72 12.51
CA ALA A 206 39.67 3.39 13.66
C ALA A 206 41.15 3.64 13.39
N GLU A 207 41.92 3.75 14.48
CA GLU A 207 43.38 3.69 14.43
C GLU A 207 43.81 2.24 14.19
N VAL A 208 44.45 1.98 13.05
CA VAL A 208 44.90 0.65 12.65
C VAL A 208 46.35 0.67 12.18
N SER A 209 47.03 -0.45 12.43
CA SER A 209 48.31 -0.76 11.80
C SER A 209 48.05 -1.53 10.52
N HIS A 210 48.67 -1.13 9.40
CA HIS A 210 48.52 -1.81 8.12
C HIS A 210 49.87 -2.05 7.42
N HIS A 211 49.89 -3.02 6.51
CA HIS A 211 51.06 -3.34 5.68
C HIS A 211 51.07 -2.58 4.36
N ASN A 212 49.90 -2.18 3.86
CA ASN A 212 49.73 -1.52 2.57
C ASN A 212 49.46 -0.02 2.76
N PRO A 213 50.31 0.89 2.24
CA PRO A 213 50.19 2.33 2.46
C PRO A 213 48.87 2.95 1.93
N TYR A 214 48.07 2.21 1.17
CA TYR A 214 46.84 2.72 0.57
C TYR A 214 45.54 2.25 1.25
N SER A 215 45.57 1.17 2.04
CA SER A 215 44.34 0.64 2.66
C SER A 215 44.62 -0.43 3.69
N TRP A 216 43.82 -0.45 4.76
CA TRP A 216 43.75 -1.57 5.69
C TRP A 216 43.01 -2.76 5.05
N ASP A 217 43.63 -3.94 5.07
CA ASP A 217 43.04 -5.20 4.62
C ASP A 217 42.46 -5.98 5.81
N ARG A 218 41.13 -6.18 5.80
CA ARG A 218 40.40 -6.92 6.86
C ARG A 218 40.91 -8.36 7.07
N ILE A 219 41.59 -8.95 6.08
CA ILE A 219 42.11 -10.32 6.10
C ILE A 219 43.57 -10.35 6.57
N GLU A 220 44.41 -9.48 6.04
CA GLU A 220 45.87 -9.52 6.26
C GLU A 220 46.35 -8.65 7.44
N ASP A 221 45.65 -7.56 7.74
CA ASP A 221 46.09 -6.59 8.75
C ASP A 221 45.54 -6.89 10.16
N PRO A 222 46.26 -6.47 11.21
CA PRO A 222 45.78 -6.54 12.59
C PRO A 222 44.43 -5.82 12.76
N TRP A 223 43.55 -6.42 13.56
CA TRP A 223 42.29 -5.78 13.95
C TRP A 223 42.55 -4.56 14.85
N PRO A 224 41.70 -3.50 14.76
CA PRO A 224 41.82 -2.33 15.63
C PRO A 224 41.74 -2.74 17.10
N ALA A 225 42.52 -2.05 17.94
CA ALA A 225 42.59 -2.32 19.37
C ALA A 225 41.32 -1.90 20.13
N ARG A 226 40.47 -1.08 19.51
CA ARG A 226 39.20 -0.57 20.03
C ARG A 226 38.11 -0.72 18.99
N GLU A 227 36.87 -0.64 19.43
CA GLU A 227 35.72 -0.59 18.54
C GLU A 227 35.82 0.65 17.61
N PRO A 228 35.57 0.51 16.30
CA PRO A 228 35.63 1.64 15.38
C PRO A 228 34.59 2.71 15.72
N ASP A 229 34.98 3.98 15.54
CA ASP A 229 34.07 5.11 15.58
C ASP A 229 33.09 5.03 14.40
N ILE A 230 31.82 5.25 14.68
CA ILE A 230 30.76 5.28 13.67
C ILE A 230 30.50 6.75 13.33
N VAL A 231 30.89 7.15 12.12
CA VAL A 231 30.73 8.54 11.67
C VAL A 231 29.94 8.60 10.37
N LEU A 232 29.08 9.60 10.23
CA LEU A 232 28.43 9.89 8.95
C LEU A 232 29.42 10.58 8.02
N ARG A 233 29.33 10.29 6.72
CA ARG A 233 30.06 11.03 5.70
C ARG A 233 29.83 12.55 5.89
N PRO A 234 30.88 13.39 5.90
CA PRO A 234 30.74 14.83 6.21
C PRO A 234 29.89 15.60 5.20
N HIS A 235 30.03 15.26 3.91
CA HIS A 235 29.27 15.91 2.85
C HIS A 235 27.86 15.31 2.76
N ARG A 236 26.85 16.05 3.22
CA ARG A 236 25.45 15.63 3.28
C ARG A 236 24.53 16.63 2.58
N PRO A 237 24.55 16.67 1.23
CA PRO A 237 23.75 17.63 0.49
C PRO A 237 22.25 17.35 0.67
N ARG A 238 21.47 18.42 0.82
CA ARG A 238 20.00 18.38 0.85
C ARG A 238 19.46 18.28 -0.58
N VAL A 239 19.74 17.15 -1.23
CA VAL A 239 19.41 16.89 -2.65
C VAL A 239 18.90 15.46 -2.81
N MET A 240 17.79 15.31 -3.53
CA MET A 240 17.27 14.01 -3.96
C MET A 240 18.14 13.45 -5.09
N LEU A 241 18.67 12.24 -4.90
CA LEU A 241 19.50 11.59 -5.90
C LEU A 241 18.71 10.55 -6.69
N GLY A 242 19.00 10.48 -7.99
CA GLY A 242 18.60 9.32 -8.80
C GLY A 242 19.45 8.10 -8.50
N VAL A 243 19.04 6.92 -8.96
CA VAL A 243 19.76 5.67 -8.69
C VAL A 243 21.23 5.70 -9.11
N ASP A 244 21.57 6.29 -10.26
CA ASP A 244 22.96 6.34 -10.71
C ASP A 244 23.81 7.29 -9.88
N GLN A 245 23.26 8.43 -9.46
CA GLN A 245 23.95 9.36 -8.57
C GLN A 245 24.14 8.72 -7.19
N PHE A 246 23.07 8.15 -6.63
CA PHE A 246 23.13 7.44 -5.35
C PHE A 246 24.17 6.31 -5.37
N LEU A 247 24.21 5.51 -6.44
CA LEU A 247 25.16 4.40 -6.57
C LEU A 247 26.58 4.87 -6.86
N ASN A 248 26.82 5.94 -7.61
CA ASN A 248 28.17 6.39 -7.96
C ASN A 248 28.79 7.28 -6.88
N ASP A 249 27.99 8.12 -6.22
CA ASP A 249 28.48 9.06 -5.21
C ASP A 249 28.85 8.34 -3.91
N TYR A 250 28.15 7.24 -3.60
CA TYR A 250 28.23 6.57 -2.31
C TYR A 250 28.68 5.12 -2.37
N HIS A 251 28.61 4.47 -3.53
CA HIS A 251 28.88 3.04 -3.64
C HIS A 251 29.80 2.76 -4.85
N TYR A 252 30.41 1.58 -4.92
CA TYR A 252 31.19 1.20 -6.10
C TYR A 252 30.23 0.88 -7.25
N GLY A 253 29.72 1.92 -7.93
CA GLY A 253 28.61 1.85 -8.89
C GLY A 253 28.75 0.78 -9.99
N GLN A 254 29.99 0.41 -10.36
CA GLN A 254 30.26 -0.69 -11.30
C GLN A 254 29.66 -2.03 -10.87
N GLN A 255 29.58 -2.31 -9.56
CA GLN A 255 29.02 -3.57 -9.03
C GLN A 255 27.50 -3.69 -9.25
N TYR A 256 26.83 -2.57 -9.55
CA TYR A 256 25.37 -2.50 -9.70
C TYR A 256 24.93 -2.12 -11.11
N ALA A 257 25.86 -2.00 -12.06
CA ALA A 257 25.53 -1.66 -13.45
C ALA A 257 24.49 -2.60 -14.05
N ASP A 258 24.61 -3.90 -13.73
CA ASP A 258 23.73 -4.98 -14.21
C ASP A 258 22.56 -5.32 -13.27
N ASN A 259 22.40 -4.61 -12.15
CA ASN A 259 21.30 -4.86 -11.24
C ASN A 259 19.95 -4.52 -11.94
N PRO A 260 18.99 -5.45 -12.00
CA PRO A 260 17.75 -5.25 -12.76
C PRO A 260 16.85 -4.18 -12.13
N GLU A 261 16.85 -4.04 -10.80
CA GLU A 261 16.10 -3.00 -10.10
C GLU A 261 16.66 -1.61 -10.41
N ALA A 262 17.98 -1.44 -10.36
CA ALA A 262 18.65 -0.20 -10.74
C ALA A 262 18.35 0.17 -12.20
N ARG A 263 18.42 -0.79 -13.12
CA ARG A 263 18.09 -0.58 -14.54
C ARG A 263 16.66 -0.11 -14.75
N ALA A 264 15.70 -0.70 -14.02
CA ALA A 264 14.31 -0.27 -14.07
C ALA A 264 14.13 1.16 -13.53
N LEU A 265 14.81 1.50 -12.43
CA LEU A 265 14.74 2.82 -11.82
C LEU A 265 15.37 3.94 -12.67
N ARG A 266 16.35 3.64 -13.54
CA ARG A 266 16.92 4.61 -14.50
C ARG A 266 15.89 5.17 -15.48
N ALA A 267 14.80 4.45 -15.73
CA ALA A 267 13.73 4.91 -16.62
C ALA A 267 12.85 6.01 -15.99
N HIS A 268 12.95 6.22 -14.67
CA HIS A 268 12.18 7.21 -13.95
C HIS A 268 13.02 8.47 -13.70
N ALA A 269 12.38 9.64 -13.81
CA ALA A 269 13.04 10.90 -13.49
C ALA A 269 13.19 11.08 -11.98
N VAL A 270 14.18 11.88 -11.58
CA VAL A 270 14.40 12.25 -10.19
C VAL A 270 13.33 13.25 -9.76
N VAL A 271 12.81 13.07 -8.54
CA VAL A 271 11.85 14.00 -7.93
C VAL A 271 12.48 15.37 -7.67
N ARG A 272 11.67 16.43 -7.70
CA ARG A 272 12.13 17.79 -7.42
C ARG A 272 12.61 17.94 -5.97
N ASN A 273 13.59 18.80 -5.72
CA ASN A 273 14.13 19.04 -4.39
C ASN A 273 13.21 19.90 -3.48
N ASP A 274 12.21 20.59 -4.04
CA ASP A 274 11.26 21.40 -3.27
C ASP A 274 10.41 20.56 -2.30
N ILE A 275 10.27 19.24 -2.55
CA ILE A 275 9.63 18.31 -1.59
C ILE A 275 10.35 18.26 -0.24
N LEU A 276 11.66 18.54 -0.23
CA LEU A 276 12.48 18.53 0.98
C LEU A 276 12.08 19.65 1.93
N ASP A 277 11.46 20.73 1.45
CA ASP A 277 11.05 21.88 2.27
C ASP A 277 10.05 21.51 3.35
N TYR A 278 9.23 20.49 3.09
CA TYR A 278 8.32 19.96 4.07
C TYR A 278 8.90 18.76 4.86
N ILE A 279 9.63 17.86 4.18
CA ILE A 279 10.09 16.58 4.75
C ILE A 279 11.36 16.73 5.59
N TRP A 280 12.33 17.50 5.10
CA TRP A 280 13.61 17.75 5.75
C TRP A 280 13.83 19.27 5.84
N PRO A 281 13.07 19.99 6.70
CA PRO A 281 13.18 21.45 6.79
C PRO A 281 14.57 21.85 7.30
N LEU A 282 15.08 22.99 6.84
CA LEU A 282 16.29 23.58 7.40
C LEU A 282 16.02 23.90 8.87
N LYS A 283 16.83 23.36 9.79
CA LYS A 283 16.80 23.79 11.19
C LYS A 283 17.08 25.29 11.16
N ALA A 284 16.14 26.11 11.65
CA ALA A 284 16.41 27.51 11.89
C ALA A 284 17.66 27.54 12.76
N SER A 285 18.76 28.09 12.26
CA SER A 285 19.91 28.36 13.09
C SER A 285 19.38 29.17 14.26
N HIS A 286 19.40 28.62 15.47
CA HIS A 286 19.37 29.44 16.66
C HIS A 286 20.53 30.41 16.46
N GLU A 287 20.22 31.66 16.10
CA GLU A 287 21.15 32.73 16.38
C GLU A 287 21.47 32.58 17.87
N PRO A 288 22.76 32.51 18.26
CA PRO A 288 23.09 32.49 19.67
C PRO A 288 22.43 33.72 20.27
N GLU A 289 21.58 33.51 21.28
CA GLU A 289 21.10 34.57 22.16
C GLU A 289 22.35 35.22 22.75
N SER A 290 22.84 36.26 22.07
CA SER A 290 23.85 37.13 22.61
C SER A 290 23.17 37.87 23.76
N ASP A 291 23.65 37.63 24.97
CA ASP A 291 23.37 38.44 26.15
C ASP A 291 23.28 39.92 25.76
N LYS A 292 22.07 40.48 25.86
CA LYS A 292 21.86 41.93 25.85
C LYS A 292 21.00 42.30 27.04
N GLU A 293 21.70 42.57 28.15
CA GLU A 293 21.28 43.60 29.08
C GLU A 293 21.23 44.95 28.35
N GLY A 294 20.15 45.70 28.60
CA GLY A 294 20.14 47.17 28.59
C GLY A 294 19.83 47.88 27.26
N GLU A 295 18.62 48.46 27.20
CA GLU A 295 18.27 49.81 26.69
C GLU A 295 18.67 50.18 25.23
N GLU A 296 17.89 50.83 24.36
CA GLU A 296 16.70 51.67 24.47
C GLU A 296 16.15 51.89 23.02
N GLU A 297 14.84 52.10 22.93
CA GLU A 297 14.07 52.88 21.95
C GLU A 297 14.38 52.96 20.43
N THR A 298 13.36 52.55 19.67
CA THR A 298 12.80 53.16 18.45
C THR A 298 13.63 53.16 17.15
N SER A 299 13.11 52.45 16.14
CA SER A 299 12.80 53.07 14.84
C SER A 299 12.06 52.08 13.93
N ILE A 300 10.78 52.34 13.72
CA ILE A 300 9.97 51.80 12.63
C ILE A 300 10.51 52.42 11.33
N GLY A 301 11.59 51.86 10.78
CA GLY A 301 12.32 52.48 9.67
C GLY A 301 13.11 51.55 8.75
N ALA A 302 13.29 50.26 9.08
CA ALA A 302 14.20 49.38 8.33
C ALA A 302 13.53 48.25 7.51
N THR A 303 12.21 48.05 7.59
CA THR A 303 11.52 46.95 6.89
C THR A 303 10.91 47.35 5.54
N ILE A 304 11.04 48.61 5.12
CA ILE A 304 10.49 49.11 3.83
C ILE A 304 11.56 49.24 2.73
N SER A 305 12.85 49.03 3.03
CA SER A 305 13.93 49.21 2.04
C SER A 305 14.34 47.93 1.27
N SER A 306 13.66 46.80 1.48
CA SER A 306 13.95 45.52 0.77
C SER A 306 12.97 45.19 -0.37
N MET A 307 11.76 45.77 -0.38
CA MET A 307 10.74 45.49 -1.42
C MET A 307 10.74 46.48 -2.60
N ALA A 308 11.49 47.59 -2.52
CA ALA A 308 11.51 48.62 -3.56
C ALA A 308 12.46 48.33 -4.74
N LYS A 309 13.26 47.24 -4.69
CA LYS A 309 14.21 46.88 -5.76
C LYS A 309 13.62 46.01 -6.88
N TYR A 310 12.37 45.56 -6.75
CA TYR A 310 11.72 44.70 -7.75
C TYR A 310 10.66 45.39 -8.62
N LEU A 311 10.26 46.63 -8.32
CA LEU A 311 9.07 47.20 -8.96
C LEU A 311 9.32 48.35 -9.95
N TRP A 312 10.47 49.03 -9.97
CA TRP A 312 10.67 50.14 -10.93
C TRP A 312 12.12 50.36 -11.38
N ALA A 313 12.45 49.92 -12.61
CA ALA A 313 13.45 50.56 -13.46
C ALA A 313 13.18 50.33 -14.97
N ARG A 314 12.60 51.38 -15.57
CA ARG A 314 12.73 51.93 -16.95
C ARG A 314 12.71 50.98 -18.16
N GLN A 315 11.70 51.04 -19.02
CA GLN A 315 11.47 52.06 -20.07
C GLN A 315 12.72 52.40 -20.90
N SER A 316 12.73 51.90 -22.13
CA SER A 316 13.41 52.48 -23.28
C SER A 316 12.42 52.47 -24.46
N THR A 317 12.20 53.62 -25.07
CA THR A 317 11.54 53.83 -26.38
C THR A 317 12.37 54.88 -27.13
N PRO A 318 12.28 55.03 -28.48
CA PRO A 318 11.15 54.64 -29.34
C PRO A 318 11.49 53.97 -30.70
N GLN A 319 10.40 53.47 -31.34
CA GLN A 319 10.18 53.27 -32.80
C GLN A 319 11.04 52.17 -33.48
N ASP A 320 10.53 51.05 -34.02
CA ASP A 320 9.34 50.83 -34.85
C ASP A 320 8.77 49.37 -34.74
N GLN A 321 8.12 49.00 -33.62
CA GLN A 321 7.41 47.71 -33.49
C GLN A 321 6.04 47.82 -32.76
N GLN A 322 5.37 48.97 -32.85
CA GLN A 322 4.19 49.27 -32.05
C GLN A 322 2.88 48.55 -32.45
N THR A 323 2.87 47.72 -33.48
CA THR A 323 1.66 46.98 -33.86
C THR A 323 1.56 45.60 -33.21
N SER A 324 2.66 44.92 -32.86
CA SER A 324 2.60 43.53 -32.35
C SER A 324 2.40 43.44 -30.81
N ALA A 325 3.10 44.25 -30.02
CA ALA A 325 3.01 44.18 -28.55
C ALA A 325 1.67 44.71 -28.00
N ALA A 326 1.09 45.75 -28.63
CA ALA A 326 -0.22 46.27 -28.27
C ALA A 326 -1.35 45.31 -28.67
N LEU A 327 -1.19 44.58 -29.79
CA LEU A 327 -2.12 43.54 -30.22
C LEU A 327 -2.11 42.37 -29.23
N HIS A 328 -0.93 41.87 -28.83
CA HIS A 328 -0.82 40.79 -27.85
C HIS A 328 -1.33 41.15 -26.46
N ARG A 329 -1.16 42.41 -26.04
CA ARG A 329 -1.76 42.90 -24.79
C ARG A 329 -3.29 42.94 -24.88
N ARG A 330 -3.84 43.45 -25.98
CA ARG A 330 -5.29 43.49 -26.22
C ARG A 330 -5.89 42.09 -26.35
N GLU A 331 -5.20 41.15 -26.99
CA GLU A 331 -5.59 39.73 -27.06
C GLU A 331 -5.63 39.08 -25.67
N ARG A 332 -4.63 39.35 -24.82
CA ARG A 332 -4.61 38.85 -23.43
C ARG A 332 -5.75 39.43 -22.60
N GLU A 333 -6.03 40.73 -22.72
CA GLU A 333 -7.13 41.40 -22.02
C GLU A 333 -8.50 40.88 -22.48
N VAL A 334 -8.70 40.70 -23.79
CA VAL A 334 -9.94 40.12 -24.35
C VAL A 334 -10.11 38.67 -23.90
N LYS A 335 -9.04 37.87 -23.88
CA LYS A 335 -9.07 36.48 -23.39
C LYS A 335 -9.39 36.41 -21.89
N ALA A 336 -8.82 37.30 -21.09
CA ALA A 336 -9.10 37.39 -19.66
C ALA A 336 -10.54 37.84 -19.37
N ALA A 337 -11.07 38.81 -20.12
CA ALA A 337 -12.46 39.25 -19.99
C ALA A 337 -13.46 38.14 -20.39
N ARG A 338 -13.18 37.44 -21.49
CA ARG A 338 -13.97 36.27 -21.91
C ARG A 338 -13.95 35.17 -20.85
N GLN A 339 -12.78 34.90 -20.26
CA GLN A 339 -12.64 33.95 -19.16
C GLN A 339 -13.51 34.34 -17.95
N ALA A 340 -13.46 35.61 -17.54
CA ALA A 340 -14.21 36.11 -16.40
C ALA A 340 -15.73 35.98 -16.62
N HIS A 341 -16.21 36.28 -17.83
CA HIS A 341 -17.63 36.11 -18.17
C HIS A 341 -18.07 34.65 -18.13
N VAL A 342 -17.27 33.71 -18.68
CA VAL A 342 -17.58 32.29 -18.62
C VAL A 342 -17.57 31.78 -17.17
N ASN A 343 -16.59 32.18 -16.37
CA ASN A 343 -16.53 31.80 -14.95
C ASN A 343 -17.75 32.31 -14.18
N LYS A 344 -18.17 33.55 -14.43
CA LYS A 344 -19.38 34.13 -13.83
C LYS A 344 -20.63 33.34 -14.23
N ALA A 345 -20.78 33.02 -15.52
CA ALA A 345 -21.91 32.22 -15.99
C ALA A 345 -21.92 30.82 -15.34
N VAL A 346 -20.77 30.18 -15.17
CA VAL A 346 -20.67 28.91 -14.45
C VAL A 346 -21.05 29.07 -12.98
N ASP A 347 -20.57 30.12 -12.31
CA ASP A 347 -20.93 30.40 -10.91
C ASP A 347 -22.44 30.64 -10.73
N ASP A 348 -23.08 31.37 -11.65
CA ASP A 348 -24.53 31.60 -11.65
C ASP A 348 -25.30 30.27 -11.82
N ILE A 349 -24.82 29.38 -12.69
CA ILE A 349 -25.42 28.05 -12.89
C ILE A 349 -25.24 27.16 -11.65
N LEU A 350 -24.06 27.18 -11.01
CA LEU A 350 -23.82 26.43 -9.78
C LEU A 350 -24.75 26.92 -8.66
N ALA A 351 -24.97 28.23 -8.54
CA ALA A 351 -25.92 28.77 -7.58
C ALA A 351 -27.35 28.24 -7.80
N LEU A 352 -27.77 28.04 -9.06
CA LEU A 352 -29.08 27.43 -9.36
C LEU A 352 -29.20 25.98 -8.87
N THR A 353 -28.08 25.25 -8.76
CA THR A 353 -28.10 23.87 -8.26
C THR A 353 -28.32 23.76 -6.75
N MET A 354 -28.05 24.84 -6.01
CA MET A 354 -28.32 24.95 -4.57
C MET A 354 -29.82 25.08 -4.29
N HIS A 355 -30.59 25.54 -5.27
CA HIS A 355 -32.03 25.58 -5.23
C HIS A 355 -32.59 24.35 -5.97
N ASN A 356 -33.80 23.89 -5.63
CA ASN A 356 -34.43 22.70 -6.24
C ASN A 356 -34.96 23.00 -7.67
N THR A 357 -34.14 23.69 -8.45
CA THR A 357 -34.43 24.20 -9.79
C THR A 357 -34.08 23.16 -10.83
N THR A 358 -34.99 22.92 -11.79
CA THR A 358 -34.71 22.06 -12.94
C THR A 358 -34.09 22.90 -14.06
N LEU A 359 -33.00 22.40 -14.65
CA LEU A 359 -32.46 22.95 -15.90
C LEU A 359 -33.24 22.33 -17.06
N ASP A 360 -33.87 23.14 -17.90
CA ASP A 360 -34.53 22.61 -19.10
C ASP A 360 -33.50 22.05 -20.11
N ASN A 361 -33.91 21.05 -20.88
CA ASN A 361 -33.03 20.43 -21.88
C ASN A 361 -32.55 21.43 -22.94
N ALA A 362 -33.35 22.46 -23.24
CA ALA A 362 -32.98 23.49 -24.20
C ALA A 362 -31.78 24.33 -23.72
N THR A 363 -31.70 24.63 -22.43
CA THR A 363 -30.60 25.36 -21.80
C THR A 363 -29.35 24.49 -21.73
N ILE A 364 -29.50 23.20 -21.43
CA ILE A 364 -28.41 22.24 -21.45
C ILE A 364 -27.80 22.10 -22.85
N GLU A 365 -28.63 21.99 -23.89
CA GLU A 365 -28.15 21.92 -25.27
C GLU A 365 -27.46 23.21 -25.74
N LYS A 366 -27.87 24.38 -25.21
CA LYS A 366 -27.14 25.64 -25.45
C LYS A 366 -25.76 25.61 -24.83
N PHE A 367 -25.61 25.09 -23.60
CA PHE A 367 -24.33 24.98 -22.93
C PHE A 367 -23.39 23.97 -23.61
N LYS A 368 -23.90 22.83 -24.08
CA LYS A 368 -23.11 21.84 -24.84
C LYS A 368 -22.50 22.40 -26.11
N LYS A 369 -23.13 23.38 -26.75
CA LYS A 369 -22.66 24.01 -28.00
C LYS A 369 -21.48 24.96 -27.80
N LEU A 370 -21.13 25.31 -26.56
CA LEU A 370 -19.99 26.14 -26.25
C LEU A 370 -18.74 25.25 -26.14
N CYS A 371 -17.89 25.23 -27.18
CA CYS A 371 -16.73 24.33 -27.28
C CYS A 371 -15.77 24.37 -26.06
N GLU A 372 -15.72 25.49 -25.33
CA GLU A 372 -14.85 25.65 -24.15
C GLU A 372 -15.58 25.45 -22.81
N PHE A 373 -16.92 25.32 -22.83
CA PHE A 373 -17.72 25.31 -21.60
C PHE A 373 -17.46 24.07 -20.74
N GLN A 374 -17.28 22.89 -21.34
CA GLN A 374 -16.92 21.68 -20.60
C GLN A 374 -15.65 21.88 -19.77
N TYR A 375 -14.60 22.42 -20.38
CA TYR A 375 -13.32 22.66 -19.71
C TYR A 375 -13.47 23.64 -18.54
N PHE A 376 -14.16 24.76 -18.77
CA PHE A 376 -14.35 25.78 -17.72
C PHE A 376 -15.28 25.33 -16.61
N LEU A 377 -16.36 24.62 -16.93
CA LEU A 377 -17.26 24.02 -15.94
C LEU A 377 -16.48 23.05 -15.05
N ARG A 378 -15.74 22.10 -15.63
CA ARG A 378 -14.94 21.14 -14.87
C ARG A 378 -13.89 21.84 -14.01
N LYS A 379 -13.14 22.79 -14.59
CA LYS A 379 -12.13 23.57 -13.85
C LYS A 379 -12.77 24.25 -12.64
N ARG A 380 -13.90 24.92 -12.84
CA ARG A 380 -14.59 25.66 -11.78
C ARG A 380 -15.15 24.73 -10.70
N LEU A 381 -15.74 23.59 -11.09
CA LEU A 381 -16.19 22.56 -10.15
C LEU A 381 -15.06 22.06 -9.24
N LEU A 382 -13.82 21.96 -9.76
CA LEU A 382 -12.66 21.56 -8.96
C LEU A 382 -12.10 22.69 -8.08
N GLU A 383 -12.31 23.96 -8.45
CA GLU A 383 -11.91 25.13 -7.66
C GLU A 383 -12.87 25.41 -6.49
N VAL A 384 -14.17 25.22 -6.71
CA VAL A 384 -15.23 25.52 -5.73
C VAL A 384 -16.23 24.35 -5.61
N PRO A 385 -15.77 23.16 -5.20
CA PRO A 385 -16.59 21.94 -5.21
C PRO A 385 -17.83 22.04 -4.30
N ASP A 386 -17.74 22.80 -3.21
CA ASP A 386 -18.86 22.94 -2.25
C ASP A 386 -20.02 23.80 -2.80
N ARG A 387 -19.86 24.45 -3.96
CA ARG A 387 -20.94 25.20 -4.65
C ARG A 387 -21.88 24.32 -5.47
N LEU A 388 -21.54 23.05 -5.69
CA LEU A 388 -22.43 22.13 -6.39
C LEU A 388 -23.49 21.61 -5.41
N GLY A 389 -24.76 21.97 -5.62
CA GLY A 389 -25.85 21.68 -4.70
C GLY A 389 -26.48 20.28 -4.84
N PRO A 390 -27.51 19.97 -4.05
CA PRO A 390 -28.13 18.65 -4.00
C PRO A 390 -29.13 18.36 -5.13
N SER A 391 -29.48 19.33 -5.98
CA SER A 391 -30.52 19.15 -7.00
C SER A 391 -30.08 18.21 -8.14
N LEU A 392 -31.06 17.66 -8.88
CA LEU A 392 -30.81 16.85 -10.08
C LEU A 392 -30.03 17.61 -11.18
N ALA A 393 -30.10 18.95 -11.18
CA ALA A 393 -29.31 19.80 -12.05
C ALA A 393 -27.80 19.55 -11.88
N SER A 394 -27.33 19.19 -10.68
CA SER A 394 -25.94 18.83 -10.43
C SER A 394 -25.49 17.63 -11.24
N GLY A 395 -26.32 16.58 -11.34
CA GLY A 395 -26.06 15.43 -12.21
C GLY A 395 -25.90 15.83 -13.67
N HIS A 396 -26.72 16.76 -14.15
CA HIS A 396 -26.63 17.28 -15.51
C HIS A 396 -25.37 18.12 -15.77
N LEU A 397 -24.84 18.83 -14.78
CA LEU A 397 -23.57 19.55 -14.92
C LEU A 397 -22.39 18.58 -14.89
N LEU A 398 -22.43 17.57 -14.02
CA LEU A 398 -21.39 16.55 -13.91
C LEU A 398 -21.25 15.76 -15.20
N ARG A 399 -22.36 15.34 -15.85
CA ARG A 399 -22.27 14.67 -17.16
C ARG A 399 -21.61 15.51 -18.26
N ILE A 400 -21.84 16.83 -18.25
CA ILE A 400 -21.21 17.73 -19.23
C ILE A 400 -19.72 17.86 -18.92
N ALA A 401 -19.38 18.12 -17.65
CA ALA A 401 -18.01 18.33 -17.20
C ALA A 401 -17.12 17.09 -17.44
N TYR A 402 -17.67 15.89 -17.21
CA TYR A 402 -16.94 14.62 -17.28
C TYR A 402 -17.19 13.82 -18.56
N LYS A 403 -17.82 14.40 -19.59
CA LYS A 403 -17.99 13.74 -20.89
C LYS A 403 -16.65 13.25 -21.45
N GLY A 404 -16.58 11.97 -21.82
CA GLY A 404 -15.39 11.33 -22.39
C GLY A 404 -14.30 10.95 -21.38
N TYR A 405 -14.54 11.11 -20.07
CA TYR A 405 -13.63 10.62 -19.03
C TYR A 405 -13.95 9.16 -18.68
N THR A 406 -12.90 8.35 -18.53
CA THR A 406 -13.01 6.95 -18.11
C THR A 406 -13.19 6.79 -16.60
N HIS A 407 -12.84 7.81 -15.82
CA HIS A 407 -12.96 7.83 -14.36
C HIS A 407 -13.70 9.09 -13.90
N LEU A 408 -14.84 8.89 -13.25
CA LEU A 408 -15.67 9.92 -12.64
C LEU A 408 -15.20 10.14 -11.20
N ASN A 409 -14.14 10.92 -11.04
CA ASN A 409 -13.64 11.28 -9.71
C ASN A 409 -14.48 12.42 -9.12
N TRP A 410 -15.48 12.06 -8.32
CA TRP A 410 -16.48 12.96 -7.74
C TRP A 410 -16.35 13.09 -6.21
N VAL A 411 -15.23 12.65 -5.64
CA VAL A 411 -14.97 12.66 -4.19
C VAL A 411 -14.99 14.05 -3.54
N LEU A 412 -14.82 15.11 -4.32
CA LEU A 412 -14.80 16.48 -3.82
C LEU A 412 -16.21 17.05 -3.56
N PHE A 413 -17.23 16.48 -4.20
CA PHE A 413 -18.60 17.02 -4.21
C PHE A 413 -19.40 16.43 -3.05
N SER A 414 -19.30 17.03 -1.87
CA SER A 414 -19.96 16.53 -0.66
C SER A 414 -21.44 16.91 -0.56
N ASN A 415 -21.93 17.86 -1.35
CA ASN A 415 -23.29 18.41 -1.23
C ASN A 415 -24.29 17.79 -2.24
N ILE A 416 -23.89 16.77 -2.99
CA ILE A 416 -24.74 16.10 -4.00
C ILE A 416 -25.52 14.92 -3.40
N THR A 417 -26.67 14.59 -3.98
CA THR A 417 -27.47 13.43 -3.56
C THR A 417 -27.23 12.21 -4.43
N TYR A 418 -27.62 11.03 -3.94
CA TYR A 418 -27.58 9.78 -4.71
C TYR A 418 -28.42 9.86 -6.01
N GLU A 419 -29.55 10.56 -5.99
CA GLU A 419 -30.40 10.76 -7.16
C GLU A 419 -29.73 11.68 -8.20
N ALA A 420 -29.04 12.72 -7.76
CA ALA A 420 -28.28 13.58 -8.66
C ALA A 420 -27.12 12.82 -9.32
N ILE A 421 -26.43 11.96 -8.57
CA ILE A 421 -25.40 11.06 -9.10
C ILE A 421 -26.02 10.09 -10.13
N ALA A 422 -27.12 9.42 -9.77
CA ALA A 422 -27.84 8.49 -10.62
C ALA A 422 -28.27 9.13 -11.96
N ALA A 423 -28.86 10.33 -11.89
CA ALA A 423 -29.28 11.10 -13.06
C ALA A 423 -28.10 11.54 -13.95
N GLY A 424 -26.89 11.64 -13.38
CA GLY A 424 -25.66 11.91 -14.14
C GLY A 424 -25.15 10.67 -14.87
N ILE A 425 -24.98 9.55 -14.15
CA ILE A 425 -24.34 8.35 -14.69
C ILE A 425 -25.18 7.56 -15.69
N ALA A 426 -26.52 7.63 -15.60
CA ALA A 426 -27.45 6.95 -16.51
C ALA A 426 -27.57 7.66 -17.89
N THR A 427 -26.49 8.26 -18.39
CA THR A 427 -26.51 9.08 -19.61
C THR A 427 -25.47 8.64 -20.63
N GLU A 428 -25.82 8.74 -21.91
CA GLU A 428 -24.94 8.40 -23.04
C GLU A 428 -23.65 9.22 -23.05
N GLU A 429 -23.64 10.44 -22.51
CA GLU A 429 -22.44 11.27 -22.41
C GLU A 429 -21.34 10.68 -21.52
N LEU A 430 -21.71 9.82 -20.56
CA LEU A 430 -20.80 9.17 -19.63
C LEU A 430 -20.58 7.67 -19.94
N ARG A 431 -21.00 7.18 -21.11
CA ARG A 431 -20.85 5.77 -21.51
C ARG A 431 -19.40 5.25 -21.53
N ASP A 432 -18.42 6.14 -21.61
CA ASP A 432 -17.00 5.78 -21.62
C ASP A 432 -16.43 5.63 -20.19
N ALA A 433 -17.21 5.99 -19.16
CA ALA A 433 -16.82 5.85 -17.77
C ALA A 433 -16.85 4.38 -17.33
N LEU A 434 -15.71 3.92 -16.80
CA LEU A 434 -15.52 2.58 -16.26
C LEU A 434 -15.44 2.58 -14.74
N ALA A 435 -15.10 3.73 -14.15
CA ALA A 435 -14.93 3.88 -12.71
C ALA A 435 -15.62 5.13 -12.16
N LEU A 436 -16.15 5.03 -10.94
CA LEU A 436 -16.76 6.12 -10.17
C LEU A 436 -16.13 6.19 -8.78
N SER A 437 -15.73 7.38 -8.33
CA SER A 437 -15.24 7.59 -6.96
C SER A 437 -16.08 8.63 -6.24
N LEU A 438 -16.56 8.28 -5.05
CA LEU A 438 -17.45 9.11 -4.24
C LEU A 438 -16.90 9.23 -2.82
N CYS A 439 -17.04 10.40 -2.20
CA CYS A 439 -16.86 10.54 -0.76
C CYS A 439 -18.23 10.44 -0.09
N ILE A 440 -18.42 9.44 0.77
CA ILE A 440 -19.75 9.14 1.32
C ILE A 440 -20.15 10.04 2.50
N ASP A 441 -19.19 10.73 3.14
CA ASP A 441 -19.39 11.52 4.38
C ASP A 441 -20.10 12.87 4.16
N GLY A 442 -21.02 12.93 3.20
CA GLY A 442 -21.82 14.12 2.88
C GLY A 442 -22.97 13.81 1.92
N LEU A 443 -22.98 12.63 1.31
CA LEU A 443 -24.04 12.22 0.42
C LEU A 443 -25.36 12.01 1.18
N SER A 444 -26.44 12.45 0.58
CA SER A 444 -27.81 12.32 1.09
C SER A 444 -28.74 11.76 0.02
N GLY A 445 -30.01 11.55 0.38
CA GLY A 445 -31.03 11.03 -0.53
C GLY A 445 -31.16 9.50 -0.53
N ASP A 446 -31.86 8.99 -1.54
CA ASP A 446 -32.16 7.59 -1.74
C ASP A 446 -31.05 6.86 -2.51
N PHE A 447 -30.34 6.00 -1.80
CA PHE A 447 -29.37 5.07 -2.35
C PHE A 447 -29.95 4.12 -3.40
N GLY A 448 -31.24 3.76 -3.30
CA GLY A 448 -31.91 2.89 -4.26
C GLY A 448 -31.82 3.41 -5.70
N ALA A 449 -31.89 4.74 -5.88
CA ALA A 449 -31.73 5.38 -7.18
C ALA A 449 -30.33 5.16 -7.78
N LEU A 450 -29.27 5.30 -6.98
CA LEU A 450 -27.90 5.03 -7.42
C LEU A 450 -27.71 3.56 -7.76
N ALA A 451 -28.21 2.67 -6.92
CA ALA A 451 -28.10 1.23 -7.15
C ALA A 451 -28.82 0.79 -8.44
N ALA A 452 -30.02 1.34 -8.70
CA ALA A 452 -30.74 1.08 -9.94
C ALA A 452 -30.01 1.62 -11.18
N ALA A 453 -29.39 2.81 -11.09
CA ALA A 453 -28.64 3.40 -12.20
C ALA A 453 -27.34 2.65 -12.52
N LEU A 454 -26.68 2.07 -11.51
CA LEU A 454 -25.51 1.21 -11.71
C LEU A 454 -25.88 -0.16 -12.30
N ASP A 455 -27.09 -0.65 -12.02
CA ASP A 455 -27.60 -1.91 -12.58
C ASP A 455 -28.11 -1.80 -14.01
N ASP A 456 -28.35 -0.58 -14.48
CA ASP A 456 -28.87 -0.34 -15.82
C ASP A 456 -27.87 -0.86 -16.88
N ALA A 457 -28.37 -1.58 -17.88
CA ALA A 457 -27.54 -2.20 -18.92
C ALA A 457 -26.77 -1.17 -19.77
N SER A 458 -27.19 0.10 -19.78
CA SER A 458 -26.48 1.21 -20.43
C SER A 458 -25.30 1.73 -19.61
N CYS A 459 -25.28 1.47 -18.29
CA CYS A 459 -24.20 1.88 -17.41
C CYS A 459 -22.99 0.95 -17.59
N ARG A 460 -21.82 1.53 -17.89
CA ARG A 460 -20.56 0.81 -18.10
C ARG A 460 -19.59 0.93 -16.93
N ILE A 461 -20.06 1.46 -15.80
CA ILE A 461 -19.24 1.62 -14.60
C ILE A 461 -19.06 0.23 -13.96
N ASP A 462 -17.87 -0.32 -14.13
CA ASP A 462 -17.48 -1.61 -13.62
C ASP A 462 -16.97 -1.51 -12.17
N GLU A 463 -16.47 -0.34 -11.75
CA GLU A 463 -15.88 -0.15 -10.43
C GLU A 463 -16.38 1.12 -9.72
N VAL A 464 -16.83 0.98 -8.48
CA VAL A 464 -17.19 2.09 -7.60
C VAL A 464 -16.31 2.09 -6.36
N TYR A 465 -15.65 3.22 -6.13
CA TYR A 465 -14.80 3.46 -4.98
C TYR A 465 -15.53 4.39 -4.01
N LEU A 466 -15.74 3.94 -2.78
CA LEU A 466 -16.43 4.70 -1.74
C LEU A 466 -15.42 5.12 -0.70
N LEU A 467 -15.06 6.40 -0.72
CA LEU A 467 -14.06 6.99 0.14
C LEU A 467 -14.73 7.69 1.32
N GLN A 468 -13.98 7.84 2.41
CA GLN A 468 -14.35 8.66 3.56
C GLN A 468 -13.37 9.83 3.68
N GLN A 469 -13.74 10.87 4.42
CA GLN A 469 -12.88 12.00 4.71
C GLN A 469 -11.67 11.54 5.51
N PRO A 470 -10.48 12.11 5.30
CA PRO A 470 -9.24 11.68 5.98
C PRO A 470 -9.30 11.64 7.51
N LYS A 471 -10.09 12.52 8.12
CA LYS A 471 -10.35 12.57 9.57
C LYS A 471 -11.23 11.45 10.10
N ASN A 472 -11.81 10.60 9.24
CA ASN A 472 -12.66 9.45 9.54
C ASN A 472 -12.53 8.79 10.94
N GLU A 473 -13.30 9.28 11.92
CA GLU A 473 -13.33 8.70 13.27
C GLU A 473 -13.95 7.28 13.30
N SER A 474 -14.64 6.85 12.23
CA SER A 474 -15.37 5.58 12.22
C SER A 474 -15.57 4.98 10.82
N ASP A 475 -15.19 3.70 10.65
CA ASP A 475 -15.47 2.94 9.43
C ASP A 475 -16.95 2.53 9.27
N LYS A 476 -17.81 2.84 10.26
CA LYS A 476 -19.22 2.46 10.28
C LYS A 476 -20.04 2.99 9.09
N PRO A 477 -19.91 4.24 8.62
CA PRO A 477 -20.66 4.72 7.46
C PRO A 477 -20.35 3.92 6.19
N SER A 478 -19.07 3.62 5.96
CA SER A 478 -18.62 2.82 4.83
C SER A 478 -19.12 1.38 4.91
N ALA A 479 -19.03 0.74 6.08
CA ALA A 479 -19.57 -0.60 6.30
C ALA A 479 -21.11 -0.64 6.16
N ALA A 480 -21.82 0.37 6.67
CA ALA A 480 -23.27 0.48 6.56
C ALA A 480 -23.72 0.71 5.11
N PHE A 481 -22.98 1.51 4.35
CA PHE A 481 -23.20 1.68 2.92
C PHE A 481 -23.07 0.33 2.20
N TYR A 482 -21.99 -0.38 2.43
CA TYR A 482 -21.74 -1.67 1.79
C TYR A 482 -22.83 -2.71 2.16
N ALA A 483 -23.24 -2.75 3.42
CA ALA A 483 -24.34 -3.61 3.88
C ALA A 483 -25.68 -3.27 3.21
N ARG A 484 -25.95 -1.98 2.93
CA ARG A 484 -27.13 -1.57 2.14
C ARG A 484 -27.03 -2.03 0.70
N TRP A 485 -25.84 -1.92 0.08
CA TRP A 485 -25.60 -2.42 -1.28
C TRP A 485 -25.92 -3.91 -1.42
N LEU A 486 -25.39 -4.73 -0.51
CA LEU A 486 -25.62 -6.18 -0.51
C LEU A 486 -27.12 -6.53 -0.36
N LYS A 487 -27.87 -5.78 0.45
CA LYS A 487 -29.32 -6.01 0.60
C LYS A 487 -30.11 -5.72 -0.68
N THR A 488 -29.66 -4.74 -1.48
CA THR A 488 -30.28 -4.42 -2.77
C THR A 488 -29.89 -5.41 -3.85
N GLU A 489 -28.67 -5.97 -3.79
CA GLU A 489 -28.15 -6.96 -4.74
C GLU A 489 -29.00 -8.25 -4.76
N ASN A 490 -29.58 -8.65 -3.62
CA ASN A 490 -30.51 -9.78 -3.54
C ASN A 490 -31.81 -9.61 -4.38
N GLN A 491 -32.03 -8.45 -4.99
CA GLN A 491 -33.16 -8.18 -5.88
C GLN A 491 -32.77 -8.24 -7.38
N SER A 492 -31.48 -8.26 -7.72
CA SER A 492 -30.96 -8.11 -9.09
C SER A 492 -29.79 -9.10 -9.33
N MET A 493 -30.07 -10.21 -10.04
CA MET A 493 -29.11 -11.31 -10.29
C MET A 493 -27.99 -10.96 -11.29
N ASN A 494 -27.88 -9.73 -11.80
CA ASN A 494 -27.05 -9.39 -12.97
C ASN A 494 -26.00 -8.28 -12.73
N ARG A 495 -25.71 -7.89 -11.48
CA ARG A 495 -24.82 -6.76 -11.20
C ARG A 495 -23.37 -7.06 -11.55
N LYS A 496 -22.80 -6.33 -12.52
CA LYS A 496 -21.37 -6.43 -12.91
C LYS A 496 -20.44 -5.55 -12.07
N THR A 497 -20.99 -4.51 -11.45
CA THR A 497 -20.23 -3.46 -10.79
C THR A 497 -19.63 -3.92 -9.46
N ARG A 498 -18.32 -3.69 -9.29
CA ARG A 498 -17.57 -3.99 -8.07
C ARG A 498 -17.54 -2.76 -7.16
N ILE A 499 -17.74 -2.98 -5.87
CA ILE A 499 -17.68 -1.90 -4.86
C ILE A 499 -16.47 -2.09 -3.95
N TYR A 500 -15.72 -1.00 -3.80
CA TYR A 500 -14.53 -0.90 -2.96
C TYR A 500 -14.76 0.17 -1.88
N PRO A 501 -15.26 -0.23 -0.70
CA PRO A 501 -15.44 0.65 0.44
C PRO A 501 -14.11 0.97 1.14
N ALA A 502 -13.92 2.21 1.59
CA ALA A 502 -12.72 2.67 2.29
C ALA A 502 -12.41 1.81 3.52
N CYS A 503 -13.45 1.40 4.25
CA CYS A 503 -13.31 0.54 5.42
C CYS A 503 -12.57 -0.77 5.13
N ALA A 504 -12.69 -1.33 3.92
CA ALA A 504 -11.96 -2.55 3.57
C ALA A 504 -10.44 -2.33 3.48
N PHE A 505 -9.99 -1.12 3.15
CA PHE A 505 -8.57 -0.78 3.12
C PHE A 505 -8.06 -0.28 4.47
N SER A 506 -8.88 0.42 5.25
CA SER A 506 -8.48 0.92 6.58
C SER A 506 -8.46 -0.16 7.65
N SER A 507 -9.40 -1.13 7.60
CA SER A 507 -9.50 -2.24 8.55
C SER A 507 -8.21 -3.00 8.87
N PRO A 508 -7.47 -3.54 7.87
CA PRO A 508 -6.21 -4.22 8.14
C PRO A 508 -5.19 -3.28 8.79
N LEU A 509 -5.15 -2.01 8.38
CA LEU A 509 -4.22 -1.02 8.95
C LEU A 509 -4.54 -0.70 10.41
N ARG A 510 -5.82 -0.76 10.77
CA ARG A 510 -6.32 -0.56 12.14
C ARG A 510 -6.38 -1.85 12.95
N THR A 511 -6.06 -2.99 12.35
CA THR A 511 -6.26 -4.34 12.93
C THR A 511 -7.71 -4.61 13.40
N GLN A 512 -8.70 -3.96 12.78
CA GLN A 512 -10.12 -4.00 13.15
C GLN A 512 -10.99 -4.51 12.01
N THR A 513 -11.84 -5.50 12.27
CA THR A 513 -12.75 -6.05 11.26
C THR A 513 -13.85 -5.04 10.92
N TRP A 514 -14.06 -4.77 9.62
CA TRP A 514 -15.15 -3.89 9.17
C TRP A 514 -16.45 -4.64 8.87
N LEU A 515 -16.36 -5.95 8.59
CA LEU A 515 -17.52 -6.78 8.28
C LEU A 515 -17.96 -7.55 9.54
N PRO A 516 -19.18 -7.32 10.06
CA PRO A 516 -19.68 -8.02 11.24
C PRO A 516 -19.77 -9.53 11.03
N SER A 517 -19.34 -10.33 12.01
CA SER A 517 -19.45 -11.80 11.98
C SER A 517 -20.89 -12.32 11.92
N SER A 518 -21.89 -11.50 12.29
CA SER A 518 -23.31 -11.86 12.29
C SER A 518 -24.07 -11.39 11.03
N SER A 519 -23.43 -10.64 10.14
CA SER A 519 -24.05 -10.15 8.90
C SER A 519 -23.60 -10.98 7.71
N ALA A 520 -23.77 -12.31 7.80
CA ALA A 520 -23.68 -13.14 6.61
C ALA A 520 -24.77 -12.64 5.63
N PRO A 521 -24.42 -12.14 4.42
CA PRO A 521 -25.43 -11.87 3.42
C PRO A 521 -26.09 -13.21 3.05
N PRO A 522 -27.43 -13.28 3.02
CA PRO A 522 -28.10 -14.46 2.49
C PRO A 522 -27.83 -14.53 0.99
N HIS A 523 -27.15 -15.61 0.58
CA HIS A 523 -27.02 -16.17 -0.77
C HIS A 523 -26.61 -15.20 -1.90
N THR A 524 -25.46 -15.54 -2.47
CA THR A 524 -24.59 -14.82 -3.39
C THR A 524 -25.25 -14.43 -4.72
N SER A 525 -24.95 -13.19 -5.13
CA SER A 525 -24.95 -12.76 -6.53
C SER A 525 -23.91 -13.57 -7.32
N PRO A 526 -24.12 -13.82 -8.63
CA PRO A 526 -23.21 -14.61 -9.46
C PRO A 526 -21.80 -14.02 -9.61
N ASN A 527 -21.56 -12.79 -9.13
CA ASN A 527 -20.26 -12.10 -9.27
C ASN A 527 -19.49 -11.89 -7.95
N SER A 528 -20.07 -12.20 -6.78
CA SER A 528 -19.39 -12.14 -5.48
C SER A 528 -18.99 -13.53 -5.01
N LEU A 529 -17.74 -13.70 -4.56
CA LEU A 529 -17.29 -14.97 -3.99
C LEU A 529 -17.96 -15.19 -2.63
N SER A 530 -18.56 -16.37 -2.43
CA SER A 530 -19.01 -16.80 -1.10
C SER A 530 -17.83 -16.74 -0.10
N PRO A 531 -18.05 -16.38 1.18
CA PRO A 531 -16.97 -16.25 2.15
C PRO A 531 -16.06 -17.48 2.18
N VAL A 532 -14.74 -17.24 2.11
CA VAL A 532 -13.73 -18.31 2.13
C VAL A 532 -12.99 -18.28 3.45
N HIS A 533 -13.02 -19.40 4.15
CA HIS A 533 -12.18 -19.70 5.30
C HIS A 533 -11.00 -20.56 4.85
N VAL A 534 -9.78 -20.18 5.21
CA VAL A 534 -8.57 -20.93 4.87
C VAL A 534 -8.07 -21.64 6.11
N PHE A 535 -8.03 -22.97 6.04
CA PHE A 535 -7.55 -23.84 7.10
C PHE A 535 -6.20 -24.38 6.68
N ILE A 536 -5.14 -24.05 7.41
CA ILE A 536 -3.77 -24.42 7.06
C ILE A 536 -3.21 -25.30 8.14
N ARG A 537 -2.90 -26.56 7.80
CA ARG A 537 -2.09 -27.44 8.62
C ARG A 537 -0.68 -27.50 8.05
N ARG A 538 0.31 -26.98 8.79
CA ARG A 538 1.70 -26.90 8.35
C ARG A 538 2.60 -27.75 9.25
N GLN A 539 3.45 -28.57 8.64
CA GLN A 539 4.49 -29.28 9.38
C GLN A 539 5.53 -28.28 9.91
N ALA A 540 5.79 -28.30 11.22
CA ALA A 540 6.81 -27.47 11.84
C ALA A 540 8.21 -27.91 11.36
N SER A 541 9.07 -26.94 11.06
CA SER A 541 10.47 -27.23 10.73
C SER A 541 11.20 -27.59 12.03
N THR A 542 11.44 -28.88 12.27
CA THR A 542 12.22 -29.35 13.41
C THR A 542 13.70 -29.36 13.04
N TYR A 543 14.33 -28.18 13.08
CA TYR A 543 15.78 -28.07 12.87
C TYR A 543 16.57 -28.94 13.89
N ASN A 544 15.98 -29.25 15.04
CA ASN A 544 16.49 -30.20 16.03
C ASN A 544 15.89 -31.60 15.83
N ARG A 545 16.62 -32.40 15.04
CA ARG A 545 16.36 -33.78 14.58
C ARG A 545 16.18 -34.86 15.67
N LYS A 546 15.88 -34.51 16.93
CA LYS A 546 15.87 -35.47 18.06
C LYS A 546 14.49 -36.00 18.48
N HIS A 547 13.39 -35.50 17.93
CA HIS A 547 12.06 -36.04 18.20
C HIS A 547 11.39 -36.54 16.90
N SER A 548 10.95 -37.80 16.94
CA SER A 548 10.43 -38.57 15.79
C SER A 548 8.97 -38.26 15.44
N GLU A 549 8.36 -37.25 16.05
CA GLU A 549 7.00 -36.83 15.75
C GLU A 549 7.04 -35.48 15.04
N SER A 550 6.49 -35.45 13.83
CA SER A 550 6.32 -34.20 13.09
C SER A 550 5.23 -33.38 13.79
N GLU A 551 5.63 -32.33 14.49
CA GLU A 551 4.70 -31.35 15.05
C GLU A 551 4.03 -30.59 13.90
N PHE A 552 2.72 -30.38 14.01
CA PHE A 552 1.94 -29.62 13.04
C PHE A 552 1.39 -28.37 13.71
N VAL A 553 1.48 -27.24 13.01
CA VAL A 553 0.87 -25.96 13.39
C VAL A 553 -0.37 -25.77 12.53
N ASP A 554 -1.50 -25.58 13.19
CA ASP A 554 -2.78 -25.30 12.55
C ASP A 554 -3.07 -23.79 12.58
N ARG A 555 -3.52 -23.23 11.46
CA ARG A 555 -3.98 -21.83 11.34
C ARG A 555 -5.33 -21.77 10.65
N ARG A 556 -6.13 -20.76 10.99
CA ARG A 556 -7.42 -20.48 10.39
C ARG A 556 -7.48 -19.01 10.02
N TRP A 557 -7.81 -18.71 8.77
CA TRP A 557 -7.94 -17.35 8.27
C TRP A 557 -9.30 -17.14 7.62
N PHE A 558 -9.88 -15.96 7.82
CA PHE A 558 -11.05 -15.52 7.10
C PHE A 558 -10.64 -14.54 5.97
N LEU A 559 -11.07 -14.82 4.74
CA LEU A 559 -10.82 -13.95 3.57
C LEU A 559 -12.09 -13.21 3.10
N GLY A 560 -13.23 -13.37 3.77
CA GLY A 560 -14.50 -12.79 3.33
C GLY A 560 -14.55 -11.25 3.41
N ASP A 561 -13.63 -10.63 4.12
CA ASP A 561 -13.50 -9.17 4.24
C ASP A 561 -12.52 -8.56 3.22
N ALA A 562 -11.86 -9.39 2.40
CA ALA A 562 -10.91 -8.97 1.37
C ALA A 562 -11.55 -8.60 0.02
N LEU A 563 -12.88 -8.75 -0.11
CA LEU A 563 -13.67 -8.41 -1.30
C LEU A 563 -13.18 -9.08 -2.59
N LEU A 564 -12.82 -10.35 -2.49
CA LEU A 564 -12.35 -11.13 -3.62
C LEU A 564 -13.52 -11.57 -4.51
N SER A 565 -13.37 -11.46 -5.83
CA SER A 565 -14.15 -12.26 -6.77
C SER A 565 -13.60 -13.69 -6.82
N ALA A 566 -14.36 -14.63 -7.38
CA ALA A 566 -13.88 -16.00 -7.57
C ALA A 566 -12.57 -16.02 -8.38
N GLU A 567 -12.50 -15.23 -9.45
CA GLU A 567 -11.30 -15.10 -10.28
C GLU A 567 -10.10 -14.53 -9.50
N ARG A 568 -10.31 -13.44 -8.75
CA ARG A 568 -9.27 -12.83 -7.92
C ARG A 568 -8.76 -13.76 -6.83
N PHE A 569 -9.66 -14.54 -6.23
CA PHE A 569 -9.28 -15.56 -5.27
C PHE A 569 -8.42 -16.64 -5.91
N VAL A 570 -8.77 -17.15 -7.10
CA VAL A 570 -7.96 -18.16 -7.79
C VAL A 570 -6.57 -17.65 -8.17
N ILE A 571 -6.48 -16.43 -8.68
CA ILE A 571 -5.19 -15.78 -8.98
C ILE A 571 -4.34 -15.66 -7.70
N GLY A 572 -4.95 -15.21 -6.61
CA GLY A 572 -4.31 -15.12 -5.31
C GLY A 572 -3.86 -16.48 -4.78
N PHE A 573 -4.68 -17.51 -4.92
CA PHE A 573 -4.39 -18.88 -4.50
C PHE A 573 -3.21 -19.49 -5.28
N ILE A 574 -3.20 -19.38 -6.62
CA ILE A 574 -2.09 -19.86 -7.45
C ILE A 574 -0.79 -19.10 -7.11
N SER A 575 -0.89 -17.78 -6.91
CA SER A 575 0.25 -16.95 -6.52
C SER A 575 0.76 -17.26 -5.10
N TYR A 576 -0.15 -17.61 -4.19
CA TYR A 576 0.18 -18.08 -2.84
C TYR A 576 0.96 -19.40 -2.92
N LEU A 577 0.49 -20.36 -3.72
CA LEU A 577 1.17 -21.65 -3.91
C LEU A 577 2.56 -21.50 -4.54
N SER A 578 2.76 -20.50 -5.41
CA SER A 578 4.05 -20.21 -6.04
C SER A 578 5.14 -19.76 -5.05
N CYS A 579 4.79 -19.45 -3.79
CA CYS A 579 5.75 -18.99 -2.79
C CYS A 579 6.50 -20.19 -2.17
N ALA A 580 7.73 -20.44 -2.66
CA ALA A 580 8.58 -21.59 -2.34
C ALA A 580 8.74 -21.93 -0.83
N HIS A 581 8.61 -20.95 0.05
CA HIS A 581 8.84 -21.10 1.50
C HIS A 581 7.57 -21.05 2.36
N PHE A 582 6.39 -20.91 1.75
CA PHE A 582 5.13 -20.65 2.48
C PHE A 582 5.35 -19.59 3.56
N SER A 583 5.98 -18.48 3.17
CA SER A 583 6.17 -17.33 4.03
C SER A 583 4.83 -16.94 4.63
N GLU A 584 4.81 -16.53 5.89
CA GLU A 584 3.59 -16.08 6.56
C GLU A 584 2.91 -14.94 5.79
N LYS A 585 3.69 -14.13 5.05
CA LYS A 585 3.23 -13.03 4.20
C LYS A 585 2.63 -13.49 2.86
N ALA A 586 2.67 -14.77 2.51
CA ALA A 586 2.17 -15.26 1.23
C ALA A 586 0.68 -14.97 1.02
N PHE A 587 -0.11 -14.79 2.09
CA PHE A 587 -1.51 -14.39 1.99
C PHE A 587 -1.69 -12.99 1.34
N LEU A 588 -0.68 -12.11 1.38
CA LEU A 588 -0.75 -10.80 0.72
C LEU A 588 -0.90 -10.92 -0.80
N ARG A 589 -0.67 -12.11 -1.38
CA ARG A 589 -0.95 -12.42 -2.80
C ARG A 589 -2.43 -12.36 -3.16
N PHE A 590 -3.33 -12.51 -2.19
CA PHE A 590 -4.76 -12.25 -2.42
C PHE A 590 -5.05 -10.76 -2.63
N SER A 591 -4.23 -9.88 -2.04
CA SER A 591 -4.39 -8.43 -2.06
C SER A 591 -3.58 -7.73 -3.14
N CYS A 592 -2.60 -8.39 -3.77
CA CYS A 592 -1.78 -7.78 -4.81
C CYS A 592 -1.46 -8.77 -5.93
N GLY A 593 -1.93 -8.47 -7.14
CA GLY A 593 -1.68 -9.29 -8.32
C GLY A 593 -2.54 -8.88 -9.53
N PRO A 594 -2.53 -9.67 -10.61
CA PRO A 594 -3.29 -9.43 -11.83
C PRO A 594 -4.82 -9.39 -11.60
N THR A 595 -5.56 -8.49 -12.26
CA THR A 595 -7.03 -8.40 -12.09
C THR A 595 -7.79 -9.60 -12.63
N SER A 596 -7.23 -10.31 -13.61
CA SER A 596 -7.87 -11.43 -14.31
C SER A 596 -6.87 -12.54 -14.68
N LEU A 597 -7.39 -13.73 -14.98
CA LEU A 597 -6.61 -14.86 -15.48
C LEU A 597 -5.96 -14.56 -16.84
N ALA A 598 -6.62 -13.70 -17.65
CA ALA A 598 -6.11 -13.25 -18.94
C ALA A 598 -4.87 -12.36 -18.78
N THR A 599 -4.84 -11.52 -17.74
CA THR A 599 -3.72 -10.62 -17.47
C THR A 599 -2.65 -11.22 -16.57
N TYR A 600 -2.76 -12.50 -16.20
CA TYR A 600 -1.83 -13.14 -15.24
C TYR A 600 -0.35 -12.97 -15.59
N ASP A 601 0.00 -13.18 -16.86
CA ASP A 601 1.39 -13.10 -17.35
C ASP A 601 1.80 -11.67 -17.78
N SER A 602 0.91 -10.68 -17.68
CA SER A 602 1.17 -9.31 -18.15
C SER A 602 2.09 -8.49 -17.22
N GLY A 603 2.27 -8.97 -15.99
CA GLY A 603 2.99 -8.23 -14.95
C GLY A 603 2.16 -7.12 -14.28
N GLU A 604 0.84 -7.07 -14.52
CA GLU A 604 -0.11 -6.19 -13.84
C GLU A 604 -0.13 -6.43 -12.32
N LEU A 605 -0.19 -5.33 -11.56
CA LEU A 605 -0.12 -5.31 -10.10
C LEU A 605 -1.30 -4.56 -9.49
N ALA A 606 -2.50 -5.08 -9.69
CA ALA A 606 -3.69 -4.51 -9.08
C ALA A 606 -3.74 -4.82 -7.57
N VAL A 607 -3.91 -3.75 -6.80
CA VAL A 607 -4.07 -3.79 -5.35
C VAL A 607 -5.54 -4.02 -5.02
N GLY A 608 -5.81 -4.77 -3.96
CA GLY A 608 -7.12 -4.95 -3.34
C GLY A 608 -6.96 -4.86 -1.81
N PRO A 609 -8.07 -4.92 -1.07
CA PRO A 609 -8.03 -4.94 0.38
C PRO A 609 -7.14 -6.05 0.94
N ILE A 610 -6.48 -5.79 2.06
CA ILE A 610 -5.80 -6.83 2.84
C ILE A 610 -6.84 -7.51 3.73
N ALA A 611 -6.89 -8.84 3.70
CA ALA A 611 -7.73 -9.60 4.62
C ALA A 611 -7.33 -9.27 6.06
N THR A 612 -8.25 -8.72 6.85
CA THR A 612 -7.94 -8.13 8.16
C THR A 612 -7.50 -9.20 9.14
N GLU A 613 -8.22 -10.32 9.16
CA GLU A 613 -8.00 -11.39 10.13
C GLU A 613 -6.58 -12.01 10.06
N PRO A 614 -6.11 -12.52 8.89
CA PRO A 614 -4.74 -13.00 8.79
C PRO A 614 -3.71 -11.89 9.06
N PHE A 615 -4.00 -10.65 8.67
CA PHE A 615 -3.08 -9.54 8.91
C PHE A 615 -2.91 -9.24 10.40
N THR A 616 -4.03 -9.07 11.13
CA THR A 616 -4.03 -8.86 12.59
C THR A 616 -3.38 -10.03 13.33
N GLN A 617 -3.67 -11.27 12.94
CA GLN A 617 -3.05 -12.45 13.55
C GLN A 617 -1.52 -12.38 13.45
N LEU A 618 -0.98 -12.05 12.27
CA LEU A 618 0.46 -12.00 12.05
C LEU A 618 1.14 -10.83 12.77
N ILE A 619 0.48 -9.68 12.87
CA ILE A 619 0.96 -8.57 13.71
C ILE A 619 1.06 -9.03 15.17
N ALA A 620 0.00 -9.62 15.70
CA ALA A 620 -0.04 -10.06 17.09
C ALA A 620 0.98 -11.17 17.38
N GLU A 621 1.17 -12.13 16.46
CA GLU A 621 2.21 -13.16 16.56
C GLU A 621 3.62 -12.54 16.61
N ALA A 622 3.89 -11.57 15.72
CA ALA A 622 5.17 -10.89 15.65
C ALA A 622 5.46 -10.01 16.90
N GLU A 623 4.44 -9.37 17.45
CA GLU A 623 4.54 -8.61 18.70
C GLU A 623 4.84 -9.52 19.89
N VAL A 624 4.15 -10.65 20.02
CA VAL A 624 4.42 -11.64 21.08
C VAL A 624 5.84 -12.18 20.95
N GLU A 625 6.32 -12.46 19.73
CA GLU A 625 7.70 -12.90 19.52
C GLU A 625 8.71 -11.82 19.93
N ALA A 626 8.48 -10.56 19.56
CA ALA A 626 9.34 -9.45 19.95
C ALA A 626 9.38 -9.25 21.48
N GLN A 627 8.25 -9.46 22.16
CA GLN A 627 8.09 -9.25 23.60
C GLN A 627 8.54 -10.45 24.47
N LYS A 628 8.81 -11.64 23.91
CA LYS A 628 9.39 -12.78 24.67
C LYS A 628 10.71 -12.44 25.37
N TYR A 629 11.38 -11.39 24.92
CA TYR A 629 12.65 -10.90 25.45
C TYR A 629 12.48 -9.82 26.53
N ASP A 630 11.25 -9.37 26.80
CA ASP A 630 10.90 -8.37 27.82
C ASP A 630 9.69 -8.86 28.65
N ARG A 631 9.99 -9.65 29.70
CA ARG A 631 8.98 -10.43 30.45
C ARG A 631 8.02 -9.61 31.32
N ASP A 632 8.32 -8.34 31.55
CA ASP A 632 7.58 -7.49 32.49
C ASP A 632 6.56 -6.54 31.80
N ASN A 633 6.34 -6.68 30.48
CA ASN A 633 5.47 -5.79 29.72
C ASN A 633 3.97 -6.17 29.80
N PRO A 634 3.09 -5.31 30.36
CA PRO A 634 1.65 -5.58 30.48
C PRO A 634 0.90 -5.67 29.14
N GLN A 635 1.50 -5.25 28.00
CA GLN A 635 0.88 -5.40 26.68
C GLN A 635 0.75 -6.86 26.22
N ILE A 636 1.58 -7.78 26.74
CA ILE A 636 1.58 -9.21 26.38
C ILE A 636 0.20 -9.85 26.63
N THR A 637 -0.49 -9.45 27.71
CA THR A 637 -1.79 -10.04 28.08
C THR A 637 -2.89 -9.69 27.08
N ASN A 638 -2.85 -8.50 26.48
CA ASN A 638 -3.85 -8.06 25.49
C ASN A 638 -3.60 -8.74 24.13
N THR A 639 -2.35 -8.78 23.66
CA THR A 639 -2.01 -9.44 22.40
C THR A 639 -2.30 -10.95 22.44
N GLN A 640 -2.04 -11.62 23.57
CA GLN A 640 -2.38 -13.03 23.75
C GLN A 640 -3.91 -13.26 23.75
N ALA A 641 -4.70 -12.33 24.30
CA ALA A 641 -6.16 -12.39 24.24
C ALA A 641 -6.68 -12.23 22.80
N ILE A 642 -6.08 -11.34 22.00
CA ILE A 642 -6.38 -11.20 20.56
C ILE A 642 -6.08 -12.51 19.84
N LEU A 643 -4.89 -13.10 20.02
CA LEU A 643 -4.52 -14.38 19.41
C LEU A 643 -5.47 -15.51 19.82
N SER A 644 -5.87 -15.56 21.08
CA SER A 644 -6.85 -16.53 21.57
C SER A 644 -8.21 -16.35 20.88
N ALA A 645 -8.69 -15.10 20.74
CA ALA A 645 -9.95 -14.80 20.08
C ALA A 645 -9.93 -15.15 18.58
N LEU A 646 -8.83 -14.86 17.88
CA LEU A 646 -8.65 -15.22 16.47
C LEU A 646 -8.53 -16.73 16.27
N SER A 647 -7.85 -17.42 17.19
CA SER A 647 -7.67 -18.88 17.14
C SER A 647 -8.96 -19.66 17.37
N GLN A 648 -9.93 -19.08 18.09
CA GLN A 648 -11.25 -19.68 18.28
C GLN A 648 -11.99 -19.84 16.94
N GLY A 649 -11.72 -18.97 15.96
CA GLY A 649 -12.32 -19.02 14.62
C GLY A 649 -13.78 -18.55 14.59
N ARG A 650 -14.33 -18.42 13.39
CA ARG A 650 -15.72 -17.98 13.17
C ARG A 650 -16.68 -19.16 13.06
N THR A 651 -17.95 -18.90 13.36
CA THR A 651 -19.04 -19.80 12.98
C THR A 651 -19.03 -19.93 11.46
N LEU A 652 -18.96 -21.15 10.96
CA LEU A 652 -19.05 -21.44 9.53
C LEU A 652 -20.53 -21.48 9.16
N MET A 653 -20.92 -20.67 8.19
CA MET A 653 -22.32 -20.55 7.77
C MET A 653 -22.60 -21.46 6.57
N VAL A 654 -23.87 -21.81 6.38
CA VAL A 654 -24.29 -22.59 5.20
C VAL A 654 -23.93 -21.84 3.91
N GLY A 655 -23.25 -22.51 3.00
CA GLY A 655 -22.77 -21.94 1.74
C GLY A 655 -21.38 -21.31 1.79
N ASP A 656 -20.77 -21.22 2.98
CA ASP A 656 -19.36 -20.83 3.11
C ASP A 656 -18.45 -21.87 2.46
N TRP A 657 -17.29 -21.40 1.98
CA TRP A 657 -16.23 -22.25 1.47
C TRP A 657 -15.10 -22.37 2.47
N ILE A 658 -14.53 -23.56 2.53
CA ILE A 658 -13.27 -23.84 3.22
C ILE A 658 -12.23 -24.26 2.17
N LEU A 659 -11.12 -23.52 2.13
CA LEU A 659 -9.88 -23.97 1.49
C LEU A 659 -9.03 -24.66 2.55
N LEU A 660 -8.95 -25.98 2.49
CA LEU A 660 -8.11 -26.77 3.38
C LEU A 660 -6.74 -27.00 2.74
N LEU A 661 -5.67 -26.58 3.42
CA LEU A 661 -4.27 -26.72 3.00
C LEU A 661 -3.51 -27.60 3.99
N HIS A 662 -2.77 -28.57 3.46
CA HIS A 662 -1.86 -29.42 4.21
C HIS A 662 -0.45 -29.28 3.62
N CYS A 663 0.39 -28.53 4.31
CA CYS A 663 1.77 -28.24 3.92
C CYS A 663 2.73 -29.16 4.68
N SER A 664 3.50 -29.97 3.96
CA SER A 664 4.48 -30.91 4.52
C SER A 664 5.81 -30.79 3.79
N THR A 665 6.91 -31.00 4.50
CA THR A 665 8.25 -31.01 3.93
C THR A 665 8.65 -32.44 3.58
N HIS A 666 9.05 -32.67 2.34
CA HIS A 666 9.68 -33.91 1.93
C HIS A 666 11.19 -33.77 2.01
N TYR A 667 11.82 -34.66 2.77
CA TYR A 667 13.26 -34.74 2.90
C TYR A 667 13.79 -35.79 1.93
N GLY A 668 14.75 -35.38 1.13
CA GLY A 668 15.50 -36.27 0.26
C GLY A 668 16.28 -37.37 0.96
N ALA A 669 16.84 -38.30 0.17
CA ALA A 669 17.84 -39.24 0.67
C ALA A 669 19.02 -38.48 1.30
N MET A 670 19.60 -39.03 2.37
CA MET A 670 20.57 -38.37 3.27
C MET A 670 21.63 -37.53 2.53
N PRO A 671 21.98 -36.34 3.06
CA PRO A 671 22.90 -35.41 2.40
C PRO A 671 24.27 -36.06 2.17
N ARG A 672 24.96 -35.59 1.11
CA ARG A 672 26.40 -35.87 0.92
C ARG A 672 27.16 -35.43 2.16
N PRO A 673 28.31 -36.04 2.53
CA PRO A 673 29.04 -35.75 3.77
C PRO A 673 29.49 -34.30 3.99
N TYR A 674 29.28 -33.40 3.02
CA TYR A 674 29.63 -31.98 3.07
C TYR A 674 28.42 -31.02 3.01
N GLN A 675 27.18 -31.52 2.91
CA GLN A 675 25.97 -30.69 2.97
C GLN A 675 25.45 -30.64 4.41
N THR A 676 25.41 -29.44 4.99
CA THR A 676 24.94 -29.18 6.35
C THR A 676 23.43 -29.13 6.49
N VAL A 677 22.68 -29.02 5.38
CA VAL A 677 21.22 -28.97 5.35
C VAL A 677 20.70 -30.00 4.34
N PRO A 678 19.75 -30.88 4.72
CA PRO A 678 19.12 -31.78 3.77
C PRO A 678 18.37 -30.99 2.69
N ASP A 679 18.35 -31.50 1.46
CA ASP A 679 17.51 -30.94 0.41
C ASP A 679 16.04 -31.13 0.80
N GLU A 680 15.34 -30.02 1.03
CA GLU A 680 13.94 -29.98 1.41
C GLU A 680 13.07 -29.54 0.22
N THR A 681 12.01 -30.31 -0.06
CA THR A 681 10.98 -29.93 -1.03
C THR A 681 9.64 -29.81 -0.32
N ASN A 682 9.03 -28.63 -0.37
CA ASN A 682 7.70 -28.41 0.22
C ASN A 682 6.62 -29.02 -0.67
N ILE A 683 5.71 -29.77 -0.06
CA ILE A 683 4.56 -30.40 -0.70
C ILE A 683 3.29 -29.82 -0.10
N VAL A 684 2.46 -29.25 -0.96
CA VAL A 684 1.14 -28.73 -0.59
C VAL A 684 0.07 -29.66 -1.12
N ARG A 685 -0.84 -30.04 -0.23
CA ARG A 685 -2.09 -30.67 -0.65
C ARG A 685 -3.26 -29.80 -0.29
N TYR A 686 -4.21 -29.66 -1.19
CA TYR A 686 -5.37 -28.78 -0.98
C TYR A 686 -6.70 -29.49 -1.23
N SER A 687 -7.77 -28.96 -0.64
CA SER A 687 -9.14 -29.39 -0.91
C SER A 687 -10.09 -28.21 -0.72
N PHE A 688 -11.01 -28.04 -1.66
CA PHE A 688 -12.16 -27.17 -1.49
C PHE A 688 -13.31 -27.93 -0.84
N ILE A 689 -13.97 -27.29 0.13
CA ILE A 689 -15.05 -27.88 0.92
C ILE A 689 -16.16 -26.85 1.06
N ARG A 690 -17.41 -27.24 0.84
CA ARG A 690 -18.60 -26.39 1.00
C ARG A 690 -19.34 -26.74 2.28
N VAL A 691 -19.78 -25.73 3.03
CA VAL A 691 -20.53 -25.92 4.27
C VAL A 691 -22.01 -26.13 3.97
N LYS A 692 -22.59 -27.24 4.44
CA LYS A 692 -24.00 -27.64 4.21
C LYS A 692 -24.91 -27.27 5.38
N SER A 693 -24.41 -27.32 6.60
CA SER A 693 -25.11 -26.89 7.82
C SER A 693 -24.17 -25.97 8.62
N SER A 694 -24.75 -25.06 9.39
CA SER A 694 -23.97 -24.13 10.22
C SER A 694 -23.12 -24.91 11.22
N ILE A 695 -21.82 -24.59 11.32
CA ILE A 695 -20.90 -25.17 12.29
C ILE A 695 -20.51 -24.05 13.28
N PRO A 696 -20.91 -24.13 14.56
CA PRO A 696 -20.62 -23.08 15.53
C PRO A 696 -19.12 -22.94 15.80
N ALA A 697 -18.67 -21.72 16.10
CA ALA A 697 -17.33 -21.52 16.63
C ALA A 697 -17.19 -22.15 18.03
N PRO A 698 -16.02 -22.70 18.37
CA PRO A 698 -15.61 -22.96 19.74
C PRO A 698 -15.86 -21.74 20.64
N PRO A 699 -16.25 -21.90 21.92
CA PRO A 699 -16.20 -23.13 22.72
C PRO A 699 -17.49 -23.96 22.70
N SER A 700 -18.45 -23.71 21.80
CA SER A 700 -19.63 -24.57 21.68
C SER A 700 -19.17 -25.93 21.12
N PRO A 701 -19.07 -27.01 21.93
CA PRO A 701 -18.65 -28.29 21.38
C PRO A 701 -19.72 -28.73 20.37
N LEU A 702 -19.28 -29.24 19.21
CA LEU A 702 -20.10 -30.16 18.44
C LEU A 702 -20.61 -31.21 19.43
N GLY A 703 -21.93 -31.40 19.52
CA GLY A 703 -22.51 -32.33 20.49
C GLY A 703 -21.87 -33.72 20.35
N GLU A 704 -21.72 -34.47 21.43
CA GLU A 704 -21.27 -35.87 21.34
C GLU A 704 -22.19 -36.63 20.37
N GLY A 705 -21.69 -36.92 19.16
CA GLY A 705 -22.45 -37.56 18.08
C GLY A 705 -22.71 -36.72 16.83
N GLU A 706 -22.43 -35.40 16.83
CA GLU A 706 -22.53 -34.58 15.61
C GLU A 706 -21.36 -34.86 14.65
N SER A 707 -21.70 -35.44 13.50
CA SER A 707 -20.76 -35.79 12.45
C SER A 707 -20.47 -34.57 11.57
N VAL A 708 -19.21 -34.10 11.58
CA VAL A 708 -18.73 -33.06 10.63
C VAL A 708 -19.01 -33.49 9.19
N VAL A 709 -18.99 -34.80 8.92
CA VAL A 709 -19.26 -35.40 7.60
C VAL A 709 -20.58 -34.95 7.01
N ASP A 710 -21.63 -34.87 7.83
CA ASP A 710 -22.98 -34.51 7.37
C ASP A 710 -23.13 -32.99 7.16
N SER A 711 -22.21 -32.22 7.76
CA SER A 711 -22.23 -30.76 7.76
C SER A 711 -21.44 -30.13 6.63
N VAL A 712 -20.66 -30.92 5.88
CA VAL A 712 -19.78 -30.42 4.81
C VAL A 712 -19.85 -31.26 3.53
N GLU A 713 -19.42 -30.67 2.44
CA GLU A 713 -19.31 -31.31 1.13
C GLU A 713 -17.90 -31.12 0.58
N ILE A 714 -17.17 -32.21 0.42
CA ILE A 714 -15.80 -32.15 -0.10
C ILE A 714 -15.87 -32.10 -1.63
N MET A 715 -15.60 -30.93 -2.18
CA MET A 715 -15.56 -30.67 -3.62
C MET A 715 -14.22 -31.07 -4.23
N GLY A 716 -13.15 -31.05 -3.43
CA GLY A 716 -11.82 -31.51 -3.80
C GLY A 716 -11.07 -30.47 -4.65
N SER A 717 -11.20 -30.53 -5.97
CA SER A 717 -10.35 -29.80 -6.91
C SER A 717 -10.76 -28.34 -7.13
N LEU A 718 -9.82 -27.54 -7.66
CA LEU A 718 -10.03 -26.14 -8.07
C LEU A 718 -11.12 -26.04 -9.15
N LYS A 719 -11.15 -27.00 -10.08
CA LYS A 719 -12.16 -27.08 -11.13
C LYS A 719 -13.58 -27.19 -10.58
N ASN A 720 -13.81 -28.04 -9.58
CA ASN A 720 -15.13 -28.23 -8.99
C ASN A 720 -15.59 -26.98 -8.23
N PHE A 721 -14.66 -26.28 -7.57
CA PHE A 721 -14.92 -24.99 -6.95
C PHE A 721 -15.33 -23.94 -7.99
N LEU A 722 -14.59 -23.82 -9.09
CA LEU A 722 -14.88 -22.85 -10.15
C LEU A 722 -16.20 -23.13 -10.88
N LEU A 723 -16.52 -24.41 -11.14
CA LEU A 723 -17.78 -24.81 -11.75
C LEU A 723 -19.00 -24.42 -10.90
N ASP A 724 -18.86 -24.37 -9.56
CA ASP A 724 -19.94 -23.95 -8.67
C ASP A 724 -19.99 -22.43 -8.52
N GLN A 725 -18.84 -21.79 -8.30
CA GLN A 725 -18.78 -20.35 -7.95
C GLN A 725 -18.85 -19.41 -9.14
N SER A 726 -18.27 -19.78 -10.29
CA SER A 726 -18.29 -18.92 -11.47
C SER A 726 -18.07 -19.75 -12.74
N PRO A 727 -19.14 -20.39 -13.26
CA PRO A 727 -19.06 -21.26 -14.43
C PRO A 727 -18.56 -20.56 -15.71
N SER A 728 -18.63 -19.22 -15.75
CA SER A 728 -18.20 -18.39 -16.88
C SER A 728 -16.67 -18.16 -16.94
N LEU A 729 -15.92 -18.52 -15.90
CA LEU A 729 -14.48 -18.35 -15.88
C LEU A 729 -13.76 -19.36 -16.79
N ASP A 730 -12.59 -18.96 -17.28
CA ASP A 730 -11.70 -19.84 -18.04
C ASP A 730 -11.00 -20.86 -17.10
N ILE A 731 -11.72 -21.93 -16.80
CA ILE A 731 -11.25 -23.01 -15.92
C ILE A 731 -9.98 -23.66 -16.49
N ALA A 732 -9.89 -23.83 -17.81
CA ALA A 732 -8.73 -24.44 -18.45
C ALA A 732 -7.47 -23.60 -18.23
N ARG A 733 -7.59 -22.27 -18.33
CA ARG A 733 -6.49 -21.35 -18.02
C ARG A 733 -6.07 -21.41 -16.54
N ALA A 734 -7.02 -21.51 -15.61
CA ALA A 734 -6.71 -21.66 -14.20
C ALA A 734 -5.97 -22.98 -13.89
N GLU A 735 -6.40 -24.10 -14.50
CA GLU A 735 -5.73 -25.40 -14.35
C GLU A 735 -4.32 -25.40 -14.97
N ASP A 736 -4.14 -24.77 -16.14
CA ASP A 736 -2.82 -24.57 -16.78
C ASP A 736 -1.86 -23.79 -15.87
N LEU A 737 -2.33 -22.67 -15.30
CA LEU A 737 -1.55 -21.87 -14.37
C LEU A 737 -1.13 -22.63 -13.11
N LEU A 738 -2.04 -23.44 -12.56
CA LEU A 738 -1.75 -24.30 -11.43
C LEU A 738 -0.70 -25.37 -11.78
N GLY A 739 -0.80 -25.97 -12.97
CA GLY A 739 0.19 -26.91 -13.49
C GLY A 739 1.57 -26.28 -13.66
N ARG A 740 1.66 -25.09 -14.27
CA ARG A 740 2.90 -24.31 -14.38
C ARG A 740 3.51 -23.99 -13.02
N THR A 741 2.68 -23.69 -12.03
CA THR A 741 3.14 -23.43 -10.65
C THR A 741 3.77 -24.67 -10.03
N ASP A 742 3.16 -25.84 -10.20
CA ASP A 742 3.72 -27.12 -9.75
C ASP A 742 5.07 -27.40 -10.40
N GLU A 743 5.20 -27.18 -11.72
CA GLU A 743 6.48 -27.32 -12.44
C GLU A 743 7.56 -26.37 -11.92
N VAL A 744 7.21 -25.11 -11.62
CA VAL A 744 8.15 -24.13 -11.06
C VAL A 744 8.63 -24.58 -9.68
N LEU A 745 7.73 -25.02 -8.81
CA LEU A 745 8.10 -25.52 -7.48
C LEU A 745 8.98 -26.78 -7.56
N GLN A 746 8.69 -27.69 -8.49
CA GLN A 746 9.54 -28.86 -8.74
C GLN A 746 10.94 -28.48 -9.22
N LYS A 747 11.06 -27.45 -10.07
CA LYS A 747 12.36 -26.92 -10.54
C LYS A 747 13.13 -26.15 -9.46
N GLN A 748 12.43 -25.53 -8.52
CA GLN A 748 13.03 -24.80 -7.40
C GLN A 748 13.48 -25.73 -6.26
N GLY A 749 12.85 -26.91 -6.13
CA GLY A 749 13.28 -27.93 -5.17
C GLY A 749 14.70 -28.42 -5.47
N PHE A 750 15.51 -28.60 -4.43
CA PHE A 750 16.87 -29.13 -4.57
C PHE A 750 16.90 -30.62 -4.98
N GLN A 751 15.75 -31.32 -4.92
CA GLN A 751 15.59 -32.71 -5.38
C GLN A 751 14.36 -32.93 -6.24
N THR A 752 14.50 -33.87 -7.19
CA THR A 752 13.40 -34.47 -7.93
C THR A 752 12.52 -35.28 -6.99
N LEU A 753 11.25 -34.90 -6.88
CA LEU A 753 10.24 -35.70 -6.18
C LEU A 753 10.18 -37.12 -6.77
N PRO A 754 9.79 -38.14 -5.98
CA PRO A 754 9.58 -39.49 -6.48
C PRO A 754 8.65 -39.52 -7.71
N PRO A 755 8.84 -40.44 -8.67
CA PRO A 755 7.98 -40.56 -9.84
C PRO A 755 6.50 -40.63 -9.45
N GLY A 756 5.69 -39.72 -10.00
CA GLY A 756 4.25 -39.62 -9.73
C GLY A 756 3.86 -38.73 -8.54
N MET A 757 4.82 -38.20 -7.79
CA MET A 757 4.55 -37.25 -6.71
C MET A 757 4.64 -35.81 -7.24
N LYS A 758 3.64 -34.99 -6.92
CA LYS A 758 3.59 -33.56 -7.27
C LYS A 758 3.90 -32.68 -6.07
N SER A 759 4.43 -31.49 -6.31
CA SER A 759 4.62 -30.47 -5.28
C SER A 759 3.27 -29.89 -4.85
N ILE A 760 2.31 -29.84 -5.77
CA ILE A 760 0.93 -29.42 -5.52
C ILE A 760 -0.02 -30.55 -5.92
N ASP A 761 -0.86 -30.99 -4.98
CA ASP A 761 -1.81 -32.08 -5.23
C ASP A 761 -3.18 -31.87 -4.54
N THR A 762 -4.21 -32.53 -5.03
CA THR A 762 -5.53 -32.53 -4.38
C THR A 762 -5.59 -33.60 -3.29
N MET A 763 -6.24 -33.29 -2.17
CA MET A 763 -6.44 -34.28 -1.11
C MET A 763 -7.60 -35.22 -1.43
N SER A 764 -7.45 -36.49 -1.04
CA SER A 764 -8.56 -37.44 -1.07
C SER A 764 -9.64 -37.07 -0.05
N TYR A 765 -10.88 -37.46 -0.34
CA TYR A 765 -12.04 -37.24 0.54
C TYR A 765 -11.74 -37.59 2.00
N THR A 766 -11.29 -38.82 2.26
CA THR A 766 -11.00 -39.32 3.62
C THR A 766 -9.92 -38.52 4.33
N LYS A 767 -8.90 -38.06 3.58
CA LYS A 767 -7.80 -37.26 4.16
C LYS A 767 -8.28 -35.85 4.51
N SER A 768 -9.02 -35.20 3.62
CA SER A 768 -9.59 -33.87 3.85
C SER A 768 -10.49 -33.86 5.08
N LEU A 769 -11.39 -34.84 5.17
CA LEU A 769 -12.33 -34.96 6.29
C LEU A 769 -11.60 -35.14 7.63
N ARG A 770 -10.63 -36.07 7.68
CA ARG A 770 -9.86 -36.35 8.91
C ARG A 770 -9.09 -35.12 9.40
N ILE A 771 -8.47 -34.37 8.49
CA ILE A 771 -7.73 -33.15 8.85
C ILE A 771 -8.70 -32.07 9.33
N LEU A 772 -9.81 -31.84 8.61
CA LEU A 772 -10.81 -30.84 9.00
C LEU A 772 -11.41 -31.15 10.37
N GLU A 773 -11.82 -32.40 10.63
CA GLU A 773 -12.32 -32.82 11.95
C GLU A 773 -11.29 -32.58 13.05
N ALA A 774 -10.03 -32.95 12.83
CA ALA A 774 -8.97 -32.73 13.79
C ALA A 774 -8.79 -31.23 14.07
N MET A 775 -8.77 -30.40 13.03
CA MET A 775 -8.65 -28.95 13.20
C MET A 775 -9.85 -28.37 13.95
N LEU A 776 -11.08 -28.78 13.65
CA LEU A 776 -12.30 -28.28 14.32
C LEU A 776 -12.39 -28.72 15.79
N ARG A 777 -11.85 -29.89 16.15
CA ARG A 777 -11.86 -30.44 17.51
C ARG A 777 -10.69 -30.00 18.40
N ALA A 778 -9.56 -29.57 17.83
CA ALA A 778 -8.31 -29.33 18.56
C ALA A 778 -8.24 -28.04 19.41
N ASN A 779 -9.38 -27.40 19.72
CA ASN A 779 -9.43 -26.15 20.49
C ASN A 779 -10.20 -26.29 21.80
#